data_AF-A0A2D5Z5P4-F1
#
_entry.id   AF-A0A2D5Z5P4-F1
#
_cell.length_a   1.000
_cell.length_b   1.000
_cell.length_c   1.000
_cell.angle_alpha   90.00
_cell.angle_beta   90.00
_cell.angle_gamma   90.00
#
_symmetry.space_group_name_H-M   'P 1'
#
loop_
_entity.id
_entity.type
_entity.pdbx_description
1 polymer ?
#
loop_
_entity_poly.entity_id
_entity_poly.type
_entity_poly.pdbx_seq_one_letter_code
_entity_poly.pdbx_strand_id
1 'polypeptide(L)'
;MGEAESESIGAIVVPVEPDPAERHAANELVRTIRRMTGRSLPVVSEAAARDQVRSIVLGRTRDNLSRHHPDDWPLDTIYIGYGEGDIAIIGQGEQGTLFAAFEFLRDQGCRWYMPMVSHEEEVGECIPKRQRLDLSDQPQKHTPSFQDRGWHATPVGSPALSVQFKDWAVRNGVNALTTGDTAIYYPALLGYGRQKQTGHTLRWFVPSGNHPSEIDKVKATFAAHPERYPVVNGERTWMYRDGRQVQVCLSNPDVARIAARDMIRYFRDGYGHVKDPRWWLFSIGHNDEPSYWCECASCLAMDGPGSTWKANDTYDAYPDAPQCRNGPGALSDRYVRFVNQVARLVAKELPDRFVSFYAYGSTVAPPRDQDLVLEDNVIVEFAYSGHCLRHDFDDPDCPYNTNLVTWVRDWTRRGRLLYYDYPPTGRHINIPTGYYAHYRKLLRFLKSCGVVGLSGESQGTWAGSALFHQVKARLLWDIDADVDRIIHEFCRDMYGAAAATMERYHRTYEARLMAYSGHMVWGNWVAEFDGAHLRALQKLLDEAKRQAAAPVVGKRIEMVQASLNAFALTQLEELDVRRIDAESFDRYRMLKAGTLKIMKDLDLPIPLVVTGPYKDRLKRGSYRPPFEAIRGEERSKLPLVWRFRTDPDDAGLKQGWDAKPATDGPGWRDIRVDDYWTSQGVSHHGAAWYATTFAVPDGVTDDLWLLFPMIDGDAEIWIDGRSAGRLAGDPWDKPKAVALSDAMKTAGEHQLVVRVYKDRFAAGLNGLVRLMESYRIIGDR
;
A
#
# COMPACT_ATOMS: atom_id res chain seq x y z
N MET A 1 36.71 15.29 39.79
CA MET A 1 35.85 15.77 38.69
C MET A 1 34.84 16.71 39.31
N GLY A 2 35.00 18.02 39.09
CA GLY A 2 34.10 19.03 39.64
C GLY A 2 32.70 18.87 39.07
N GLU A 3 31.69 19.09 39.91
CA GLU A 3 30.32 19.28 39.47
C GLU A 3 30.30 20.46 38.50
N ALA A 4 30.00 20.22 37.22
CA ALA A 4 29.66 21.31 36.32
C ALA A 4 28.46 22.06 36.93
N GLU A 5 28.59 23.37 37.13
CA GLU A 5 27.50 24.21 37.64
C GLU A 5 26.26 23.99 36.77
N SER A 6 25.19 23.46 37.36
CA SER A 6 23.94 23.23 36.64
C SER A 6 23.21 24.55 36.50
N GLU A 7 23.16 25.10 35.28
CA GLU A 7 22.42 26.31 34.97
C GLU A 7 20.90 26.05 34.95
N SER A 8 20.10 27.03 35.39
CA SER A 8 18.64 26.93 35.42
C SER A 8 18.04 27.53 34.15
N ILE A 9 17.09 26.82 33.52
CA ILE A 9 16.24 27.38 32.47
C ILE A 9 15.00 28.00 33.14
N GLY A 10 14.79 29.31 32.95
CA GLY A 10 13.77 30.08 33.63
C GLY A 10 12.40 30.09 32.93
N ALA A 11 12.38 30.14 31.60
CA ALA A 11 11.14 30.27 30.83
C ALA A 11 11.28 29.79 29.37
N ILE A 12 10.14 29.61 28.71
CA ILE A 12 10.02 29.55 27.25
C ILE A 12 9.48 30.90 26.77
N VAL A 13 10.21 31.55 25.88
CA VAL A 13 9.93 32.88 25.35
C VAL A 13 9.42 32.72 23.94
N VAL A 14 8.23 33.25 23.65
CA VAL A 14 7.57 33.18 22.34
C VAL A 14 7.40 34.58 21.74
N PRO A 15 7.11 34.70 20.43
CA PRO A 15 6.83 36.00 19.81
C PRO A 15 5.70 36.77 20.52
N VAL A 16 5.57 38.06 20.25
CA VAL A 16 4.42 38.85 20.75
C VAL A 16 3.09 38.24 20.30
N GLU A 17 3.03 37.80 19.04
CA GLU A 17 1.86 37.17 18.43
C GLU A 17 2.26 35.81 17.85
N PRO A 18 2.44 34.77 18.69
CA PRO A 18 2.85 33.46 18.20
C PRO A 18 1.77 32.88 17.30
N ASP A 19 2.13 32.25 16.19
CA ASP A 19 1.16 31.57 15.33
C ASP A 19 0.61 30.28 16.01
N PRO A 20 -0.40 29.59 15.43
CA PRO A 20 -0.91 28.35 16.00
C PRO A 20 0.13 27.23 16.18
N ALA A 21 1.10 27.11 15.27
CA ALA A 21 2.16 26.11 15.31
C ALA A 21 3.20 26.45 16.39
N GLU A 22 3.57 27.72 16.55
CA GLU A 22 4.49 28.19 17.59
C GLU A 22 3.88 28.00 18.99
N ARG A 23 2.59 28.32 19.17
CA ARG A 23 1.86 28.01 20.41
C ARG A 23 1.85 26.52 20.70
N HIS A 24 1.64 25.70 19.67
CA HIS A 24 1.66 24.25 19.82
C HIS A 24 3.05 23.73 20.19
N ALA A 25 4.11 24.23 19.55
CA ALA A 25 5.50 23.91 19.87
C ALA A 25 5.83 24.25 21.34
N ALA A 26 5.41 25.43 21.82
CA ALA A 26 5.60 25.82 23.23
C ALA A 26 4.90 24.83 24.17
N ASN A 27 3.67 24.45 23.86
CA ASN A 27 2.90 23.48 24.65
C ASN A 27 3.53 22.08 24.64
N GLU A 28 4.06 21.61 23.51
CA GLU A 28 4.76 20.34 23.42
C GLU A 28 6.05 20.36 24.27
N LEU A 29 6.82 21.46 24.25
CA LEU A 29 8.00 21.63 25.10
C LEU A 29 7.62 21.61 26.59
N VAL A 30 6.64 22.43 27.02
CA VAL A 30 6.17 22.45 28.42
C VAL A 30 5.72 21.06 28.86
N ARG A 31 4.85 20.42 28.08
CA ARG A 31 4.30 19.09 28.41
C ARG A 31 5.41 18.06 28.53
N THR A 32 6.32 18.02 27.57
CA THR A 32 7.36 16.99 27.47
C THR A 32 8.42 17.19 28.55
N ILE A 33 8.92 18.42 28.74
CA ILE A 33 9.88 18.76 29.81
C ILE A 33 9.29 18.46 31.19
N ARG A 34 8.00 18.77 31.42
CA ARG A 34 7.32 18.40 32.67
C ARG A 34 7.23 16.89 32.85
N ARG A 35 6.90 16.14 31.81
CA ARG A 35 6.89 14.67 31.86
C ARG A 35 8.28 14.11 32.11
N MET A 36 9.34 14.74 31.63
CA MET A 36 10.72 14.30 31.85
C MET A 36 11.22 14.61 33.27
N THR A 37 11.07 15.87 33.69
CA THR A 37 11.77 16.45 34.85
C THR A 37 10.89 16.67 36.08
N GLY A 38 9.56 16.61 35.91
CA GLY A 38 8.59 17.01 36.93
C GLY A 38 8.42 18.53 37.06
N ARG A 39 9.24 19.34 36.39
CA ARG A 39 9.18 20.81 36.42
C ARG A 39 8.47 21.37 35.21
N SER A 40 7.65 22.40 35.41
CA SER A 40 7.00 23.13 34.32
C SER A 40 7.70 24.47 34.12
N LEU A 41 7.96 24.84 32.87
CA LEU A 41 8.46 26.16 32.51
C LEU A 41 7.28 27.09 32.19
N PRO A 42 7.29 28.35 32.64
CA PRO A 42 6.31 29.33 32.19
C PRO A 42 6.56 29.69 30.71
N VAL A 43 5.49 29.94 29.98
CA VAL A 43 5.54 30.51 28.63
C VAL A 43 5.30 32.02 28.75
N VAL A 44 6.24 32.83 28.29
CA VAL A 44 6.18 34.30 28.36
C VAL A 44 6.36 34.92 26.99
N SER A 45 5.75 36.08 26.76
CA SER A 45 5.98 36.86 25.53
C SER A 45 7.37 37.48 25.55
N GLU A 46 8.01 37.61 24.39
CA GLU A 46 9.28 38.35 24.23
C GLU A 46 9.20 39.82 24.68
N ALA A 47 8.00 40.40 24.76
CA ALA A 47 7.77 41.75 25.28
C ALA A 47 7.77 41.84 26.81
N ALA A 48 7.68 40.71 27.52
CA ALA A 48 7.69 40.70 28.98
C ALA A 48 9.11 40.96 29.51
N ALA A 49 9.20 41.70 30.62
CA ALA A 49 10.44 41.80 31.38
C ALA A 49 10.82 40.40 31.89
N ARG A 50 12.09 40.03 31.75
CA ARG A 50 12.63 38.73 32.17
C ARG A 50 13.84 38.95 33.06
N ASP A 51 13.98 38.11 34.08
CA ASP A 51 15.21 38.00 34.86
C ASP A 51 16.37 37.54 33.95
N GLN A 52 17.62 37.77 34.34
CA GLN A 52 18.82 37.33 33.60
C GLN A 52 19.05 35.80 33.70
N VAL A 53 17.98 35.01 33.76
CA VAL A 53 18.02 33.55 33.78
C VAL A 53 17.88 33.05 32.35
N ARG A 54 18.77 32.13 31.98
CA ARG A 54 18.76 31.47 30.67
C ARG A 54 17.37 30.96 30.29
N SER A 55 16.96 31.22 29.05
CA SER A 55 15.62 30.92 28.55
C SER A 55 15.67 30.14 27.23
N ILE A 56 14.59 29.44 26.91
CA ILE A 56 14.37 28.90 25.56
C ILE A 56 13.66 29.97 24.75
N VAL A 57 14.29 30.49 23.70
CA VAL A 57 13.71 31.50 22.80
C VAL A 57 13.14 30.79 21.57
N LEU A 58 11.84 30.51 21.61
CA LEU A 58 11.13 29.68 20.65
C LEU A 58 10.43 30.52 19.58
N GLY A 59 10.60 30.11 18.32
CA GLY A 59 9.86 30.65 17.20
C GLY A 59 10.44 31.95 16.66
N ARG A 60 9.64 32.66 15.87
CA ARG A 60 10.02 33.82 15.06
C ARG A 60 10.04 35.10 15.89
N THR A 61 10.69 35.06 17.06
CA THR A 61 10.92 36.22 17.92
C THR A 61 11.79 37.24 17.21
N ARG A 62 11.73 38.52 17.61
CA ARG A 62 12.57 39.58 17.04
C ARG A 62 14.05 39.22 17.11
N ASP A 63 14.48 38.64 18.22
CA ASP A 63 15.87 38.24 18.45
C ASP A 63 16.28 37.13 17.47
N ASN A 64 15.49 36.05 17.39
CA ASN A 64 15.79 34.95 16.48
C ASN A 64 15.78 35.41 15.01
N LEU A 65 14.81 36.22 14.59
CA LEU A 65 14.73 36.73 13.22
C LEU A 65 15.94 37.61 12.86
N SER A 66 16.39 38.47 13.78
CA SER A 66 17.52 39.36 13.57
C SER A 66 18.88 38.65 13.52
N ARG A 67 19.01 37.49 14.18
CA ARG A 67 20.26 36.72 14.24
C ARG A 67 20.37 35.67 13.16
N HIS A 68 19.25 35.06 12.78
CA HIS A 68 19.26 33.80 12.03
C HIS A 68 18.71 33.92 10.61
N HIS A 69 17.84 34.89 10.32
CA HIS A 69 17.25 35.10 8.99
C HIS A 69 16.67 33.80 8.38
N PRO A 70 15.72 33.11 9.06
CA PRO A 70 15.27 31.78 8.66
C PRO A 70 14.62 31.73 7.28
N ASP A 71 14.09 32.85 6.78
CA ASP A 71 13.40 32.93 5.48
C ASP A 71 14.33 32.76 4.29
N ASP A 72 15.64 32.97 4.48
CA ASP A 72 16.67 32.76 3.47
C ASP A 72 17.15 31.29 3.41
N TRP A 73 16.65 30.42 4.29
CA TRP A 73 17.07 29.03 4.35
C TRP A 73 16.25 28.14 3.40
N PRO A 74 16.78 26.96 3.01
CA PRO A 74 15.97 25.93 2.38
C PRO A 74 14.76 25.54 3.25
N LEU A 75 13.68 25.08 2.60
CA LEU A 75 12.43 24.68 3.26
C LEU A 75 12.69 23.73 4.44
N ASP A 76 11.99 23.98 5.56
CA ASP A 76 12.06 23.20 6.81
C ASP A 76 13.44 23.15 7.48
N THR A 77 14.39 24.00 7.08
CA THR A 77 15.69 24.12 7.79
C THR A 77 15.46 24.63 9.21
N ILE A 78 16.11 24.00 10.19
CA ILE A 78 15.99 24.32 11.61
C ILE A 78 17.30 24.82 12.21
N TYR A 79 17.20 25.51 13.33
CA TYR A 79 18.30 25.93 14.18
C TYR A 79 17.96 25.74 15.66
N ILE A 80 18.91 25.16 16.42
CA ILE A 80 18.86 24.98 17.87
C ILE A 80 20.14 25.55 18.47
N GLY A 81 20.01 26.64 19.23
CA GLY A 81 21.10 27.42 19.83
C GLY A 81 21.59 26.86 21.16
N TYR A 82 22.21 25.68 21.12
CA TYR A 82 22.99 25.14 22.24
C TYR A 82 24.24 26.00 22.54
N GLY A 83 24.85 25.85 23.73
CA GLY A 83 26.03 26.63 24.16
C GLY A 83 25.76 27.59 25.33
N GLU A 84 26.41 28.76 25.36
CA GLU A 84 26.19 29.79 26.40
C GLU A 84 24.99 30.70 26.06
N GLY A 85 24.23 31.09 27.09
CA GLY A 85 23.10 32.01 26.95
C GLY A 85 21.80 31.35 26.47
N ASP A 86 20.85 32.19 26.03
CA ASP A 86 19.51 31.78 25.64
C ASP A 86 19.52 30.74 24.49
N ILE A 87 18.65 29.73 24.60
CA ILE A 87 18.53 28.62 23.65
C ILE A 87 17.55 28.99 22.54
N ALA A 88 18.05 29.46 21.41
CA ALA A 88 17.22 29.72 20.24
C ALA A 88 16.64 28.42 19.66
N ILE A 89 15.34 28.35 19.40
CA ILE A 89 14.69 27.25 18.68
C ILE A 89 13.84 27.86 17.58
N ILE A 90 14.29 27.77 16.34
CA ILE A 90 13.62 28.38 15.18
C ILE A 90 13.80 27.54 13.92
N GLY A 91 12.85 27.61 13.00
CA GLY A 91 13.01 27.03 11.67
C GLY A 91 12.31 27.82 10.58
N GLN A 92 12.58 27.41 9.34
CA GLN A 92 12.00 27.98 8.13
C GLN A 92 10.56 27.50 7.91
N GLY A 93 9.69 28.39 7.44
CA GLY A 93 8.32 28.05 7.04
C GLY A 93 7.37 27.82 8.22
N GLU A 94 6.19 27.26 7.92
CA GLU A 94 5.10 27.09 8.89
C GLU A 94 5.31 25.90 9.85
N GLN A 95 6.16 24.93 9.49
CA GLN A 95 6.48 23.76 10.33
C GLN A 95 7.89 23.79 10.93
N GLY A 96 8.79 24.66 10.45
CA GLY A 96 10.20 24.66 10.87
C GLY A 96 10.38 24.80 12.38
N THR A 97 9.66 25.72 13.04
CA THR A 97 9.73 25.88 14.50
C THR A 97 9.24 24.63 15.25
N LEU A 98 8.20 23.96 14.75
CA LEU A 98 7.73 22.68 15.31
C LEU A 98 8.80 21.60 15.20
N PHE A 99 9.42 21.46 14.01
CA PHE A 99 10.49 20.49 13.82
C PHE A 99 11.71 20.79 14.70
N ALA A 100 12.08 22.06 14.84
CA ALA A 100 13.18 22.49 15.72
C ALA A 100 12.90 22.11 17.19
N ALA A 101 11.66 22.33 17.66
CA ALA A 101 11.26 21.93 19.01
C ALA A 101 11.29 20.41 19.21
N PHE A 102 10.86 19.62 18.22
CA PHE A 102 10.89 18.16 18.31
C PHE A 102 12.29 17.57 18.20
N GLU A 103 13.18 18.14 17.40
CA GLU A 103 14.60 17.72 17.38
C GLU A 103 15.29 18.11 18.70
N PHE A 104 15.00 19.28 19.28
CA PHE A 104 15.49 19.61 20.63
C PHE A 104 15.06 18.55 21.65
N LEU A 105 13.78 18.16 21.67
CA LEU A 105 13.28 17.10 22.55
C LEU A 105 13.89 15.74 22.24
N ARG A 106 14.20 15.44 20.97
CA ARG A 106 14.88 14.23 20.54
C ARG A 106 16.30 14.16 21.08
N ASP A 107 17.02 15.27 21.12
CA ASP A 107 18.34 15.37 21.75
C ASP A 107 18.26 15.12 23.25
N GLN A 108 17.11 15.43 23.86
CA GLN A 108 16.84 15.07 25.26
C GLN A 108 16.48 13.59 25.48
N GLY A 109 16.44 12.78 24.42
CA GLY A 109 16.12 11.36 24.46
C GLY A 109 14.64 11.03 24.22
N CYS A 110 13.79 12.00 23.87
CA CYS A 110 12.40 11.73 23.54
C CYS A 110 12.27 11.02 22.18
N ARG A 111 11.32 10.08 22.07
CA ARG A 111 11.06 9.30 20.85
C ARG A 111 9.56 9.06 20.66
N TRP A 112 9.11 9.02 19.41
CA TRP A 112 7.71 8.79 19.02
C TRP A 112 7.65 7.71 17.95
N TYR A 113 7.60 6.45 18.39
CA TYR A 113 7.73 5.27 17.56
C TYR A 113 6.45 4.88 16.80
N MET A 114 5.27 5.08 17.39
CA MET A 114 3.99 4.73 16.77
C MET A 114 2.89 5.74 17.13
N PRO A 115 1.89 5.96 16.26
CA PRO A 115 0.76 6.86 16.49
C PRO A 115 -0.34 6.15 17.29
N MET A 116 -0.11 5.85 18.57
CA MET A 116 -1.00 4.97 19.33
C MET A 116 -1.18 5.33 20.79
N VAL A 117 -2.45 5.49 21.19
CA VAL A 117 -2.90 5.50 22.59
C VAL A 117 -3.90 4.36 22.79
N SER A 118 -3.68 3.49 23.78
CA SER A 118 -4.61 2.42 24.17
C SER A 118 -5.12 2.70 25.58
N HIS A 119 -6.41 3.07 25.74
CA HIS A 119 -7.04 3.24 27.07
C HIS A 119 -6.14 4.00 28.08
N GLU A 120 -5.61 5.16 27.66
CA GLU A 120 -4.69 6.04 28.41
C GLU A 120 -3.21 5.58 28.50
N GLU A 121 -2.89 4.37 28.07
CA GLU A 121 -1.50 3.91 27.94
C GLU A 121 -0.92 4.37 26.60
N GLU A 122 0.12 5.20 26.70
CA GLU A 122 0.92 5.63 25.56
C GLU A 122 1.86 4.48 25.15
N VAL A 123 1.52 3.81 24.04
CA VAL A 123 2.25 2.61 23.61
C VAL A 123 3.32 2.91 22.56
N GLY A 124 3.33 4.11 21.99
CA GLY A 124 4.25 4.51 20.92
C GLY A 124 5.30 5.54 21.34
N GLU A 125 5.17 6.21 22.47
CA GLU A 125 6.12 7.24 22.92
C GLU A 125 7.12 6.73 23.97
N CYS A 126 8.34 7.26 23.92
CA CYS A 126 9.32 7.15 24.99
C CYS A 126 9.74 8.54 25.46
N ILE A 127 9.46 8.86 26.73
CA ILE A 127 9.95 10.06 27.39
C ILE A 127 10.81 9.65 28.60
N PRO A 128 12.11 9.94 28.59
CA PRO A 128 12.99 9.58 29.70
C PRO A 128 12.65 10.38 30.96
N LYS A 129 12.70 9.72 32.12
CA LYS A 129 12.51 10.37 33.44
C LYS A 129 13.88 10.75 34.01
N ARG A 130 14.16 12.04 34.14
CA ARG A 130 15.43 12.57 34.68
C ARG A 130 15.27 13.98 35.21
N GLN A 131 16.09 14.39 36.18
CA GLN A 131 15.95 15.70 36.83
C GLN A 131 16.53 16.89 36.03
N ARG A 132 17.37 16.63 35.03
CA ARG A 132 18.10 17.65 34.27
C ARG A 132 17.95 17.42 32.76
N LEU A 133 18.01 18.50 31.99
CA LEU A 133 18.20 18.45 30.54
C LEU A 133 19.69 18.29 30.24
N ASP A 134 19.99 17.66 29.11
CA ASP A 134 21.35 17.40 28.62
C ASP A 134 21.52 18.23 27.35
N LEU A 135 22.23 19.35 27.48
CA LEU A 135 22.39 20.33 26.40
C LEU A 135 23.73 20.12 25.73
N SER A 136 23.74 20.11 24.40
CA SER A 136 24.99 20.14 23.64
C SER A 136 25.78 21.42 23.97
N ASP A 137 27.09 21.38 23.77
CA ASP A 137 27.96 22.56 23.84
C ASP A 137 27.94 23.37 22.54
N GLN A 138 27.46 22.78 21.45
CA GLN A 138 27.51 23.36 20.10
C GLN A 138 26.10 23.50 19.50
N PRO A 139 25.79 24.65 18.89
CA PRO A 139 24.52 24.84 18.20
C PRO A 139 24.37 23.90 17.01
N GLN A 140 23.13 23.57 16.68
CA GLN A 140 22.80 22.70 15.56
C GLN A 140 21.97 23.45 14.54
N LYS A 141 22.39 23.39 13.27
CA LYS A 141 21.58 23.80 12.12
C LYS A 141 21.41 22.59 11.20
N HIS A 142 20.17 22.27 10.82
CA HIS A 142 19.90 21.09 10.00
C HIS A 142 18.91 21.39 8.90
N THR A 143 19.22 20.95 7.68
CA THR A 143 18.31 20.99 6.52
C THR A 143 17.89 19.56 6.18
N PRO A 144 16.58 19.27 6.08
CA PRO A 144 16.12 17.93 5.76
C PRO A 144 16.65 17.40 4.42
N SER A 145 16.94 16.10 4.35
CA SER A 145 17.47 15.47 3.14
C SER A 145 16.47 15.51 1.97
N PHE A 146 15.17 15.46 2.25
CA PHE A 146 14.11 15.58 1.25
C PHE A 146 13.14 16.70 1.62
N GLN A 147 12.68 17.47 0.65
CA GLN A 147 11.75 18.58 0.89
C GLN A 147 10.33 18.09 1.13
N ASP A 148 9.87 17.13 0.32
CA ASP A 148 8.58 16.46 0.51
C ASP A 148 8.80 15.09 1.17
N ARG A 149 8.26 14.93 2.37
CA ARG A 149 8.46 13.76 3.22
C ARG A 149 7.10 13.18 3.56
N GLY A 150 6.57 12.34 2.68
CA GLY A 150 5.20 11.85 2.77
C GLY A 150 4.97 10.46 2.16
N TRP A 151 3.84 9.86 2.50
CA TRP A 151 3.27 8.64 1.93
C TRP A 151 1.81 8.48 2.39
N HIS A 152 1.09 7.53 1.81
CA HIS A 152 -0.30 7.22 2.07
C HIS A 152 -0.36 6.44 3.38
N ALA A 153 -1.19 6.85 4.32
CA ALA A 153 -1.38 6.11 5.57
C ALA A 153 -2.64 5.20 5.52
N THR A 154 -2.84 4.37 4.48
CA THR A 154 -4.09 3.60 4.28
C THR A 154 -4.31 2.42 5.24
N PRO A 155 -5.57 2.05 5.58
CA PRO A 155 -6.79 2.86 5.59
C PRO A 155 -6.99 3.49 6.98
N VAL A 156 -6.85 4.81 7.09
CA VAL A 156 -7.21 5.59 8.28
C VAL A 156 -8.75 5.57 8.44
N GLY A 157 -9.31 4.44 8.88
CA GLY A 157 -10.75 4.20 8.98
C GLY A 157 -11.47 4.97 10.09
N SER A 158 -10.86 5.99 10.70
CA SER A 158 -11.54 6.88 11.65
C SER A 158 -10.86 8.25 11.69
N PRO A 159 -11.62 9.37 11.67
CA PRO A 159 -11.08 10.71 11.90
C PRO A 159 -10.25 10.84 13.18
N ALA A 160 -10.58 10.06 14.23
CA ALA A 160 -9.84 10.07 15.50
C ALA A 160 -8.40 9.58 15.34
N LEU A 161 -8.17 8.57 14.50
CA LEU A 161 -6.82 8.08 14.23
C LEU A 161 -6.04 9.05 13.35
N SER A 162 -6.72 9.77 12.46
CA SER A 162 -6.08 10.77 11.60
C SER A 162 -5.33 11.85 12.38
N VAL A 163 -5.80 12.20 13.59
CA VAL A 163 -5.10 13.15 14.47
C VAL A 163 -3.79 12.56 14.99
N GLN A 164 -3.84 11.33 15.54
CA GLN A 164 -2.65 10.67 16.08
C GLN A 164 -1.56 10.45 15.01
N PHE A 165 -1.96 10.14 13.77
CA PHE A 165 -1.04 10.03 12.64
C PHE A 165 -0.35 11.36 12.31
N LYS A 166 -1.10 12.47 12.29
CA LYS A 166 -0.55 13.80 12.01
C LYS A 166 0.43 14.23 13.10
N ASP A 167 0.09 14.01 14.37
CA ASP A 167 0.96 14.34 15.49
C ASP A 167 2.26 13.52 15.42
N TRP A 168 2.15 12.20 15.20
CA TRP A 168 3.31 11.33 15.00
C TRP A 168 4.17 11.78 13.82
N ALA A 169 3.53 12.18 12.71
CA ALA A 169 4.23 12.63 11.51
C ALA A 169 5.08 13.88 11.79
N VAL A 170 4.48 14.93 12.38
CA VAL A 170 5.22 16.17 12.67
C VAL A 170 6.34 15.93 13.67
N ARG A 171 6.09 15.13 14.72
CA ARG A 171 7.10 14.72 15.72
C ARG A 171 8.31 13.98 15.12
N ASN A 172 8.14 13.39 13.94
CA ASN A 172 9.20 12.68 13.22
C ASN A 172 9.62 13.40 11.92
N GLY A 173 9.29 14.68 11.77
CA GLY A 173 9.75 15.50 10.64
C GLY A 173 9.01 15.23 9.33
N VAL A 174 7.90 14.48 9.33
CA VAL A 174 7.11 14.12 8.13
C VAL A 174 6.07 15.22 7.86
N ASN A 175 6.12 15.82 6.67
CA ASN A 175 5.33 17.02 6.33
C ASN A 175 4.22 16.80 5.29
N ALA A 176 4.13 15.61 4.67
CA ALA A 176 3.30 15.43 3.46
C ALA A 176 2.54 14.09 3.41
N LEU A 177 2.02 13.58 4.54
CA LEU A 177 1.17 12.37 4.51
C LEU A 177 -0.10 12.56 3.65
N THR A 178 -0.58 11.47 3.05
CA THR A 178 -1.78 11.44 2.18
C THR A 178 -2.75 10.29 2.56
N THR A 179 -4.01 10.36 2.11
CA THR A 179 -5.05 9.32 2.24
C THR A 179 -5.59 8.96 0.87
N GLY A 180 -5.08 7.89 0.26
CA GLY A 180 -5.43 7.58 -1.13
C GLY A 180 -5.03 8.73 -2.06
N ASP A 181 -5.90 9.09 -3.01
CA ASP A 181 -5.66 10.17 -3.98
C ASP A 181 -5.74 11.59 -3.37
N THR A 182 -5.92 11.77 -2.06
CA THR A 182 -6.06 13.11 -1.45
C THR A 182 -5.03 13.38 -0.36
N ALA A 183 -4.63 14.64 -0.20
CA ALA A 183 -3.78 15.06 0.91
C ALA A 183 -4.42 14.81 2.28
N ILE A 184 -3.62 14.41 3.26
CA ILE A 184 -3.97 14.60 4.67
C ILE A 184 -3.66 16.06 5.00
N TYR A 185 -4.70 16.84 5.27
CA TYR A 185 -4.54 18.22 5.71
C TYR A 185 -4.11 18.27 7.18
N TYR A 186 -2.93 18.80 7.41
CA TYR A 186 -2.48 19.15 8.75
C TYR A 186 -3.22 20.42 9.18
N PRO A 187 -3.78 20.47 10.40
CA PRO A 187 -4.39 21.69 10.94
C PRO A 187 -3.35 22.80 11.13
N ALA A 188 -3.81 24.03 11.32
CA ALA A 188 -2.95 25.20 11.54
C ALA A 188 -1.96 25.00 12.70
N LEU A 189 -2.37 24.32 13.78
CA LEU A 189 -1.51 24.02 14.93
C LEU A 189 -0.33 23.09 14.59
N LEU A 190 -0.40 22.40 13.45
CA LEU A 190 0.66 21.55 12.91
C LEU A 190 1.32 22.19 11.67
N GLY A 191 1.13 23.49 11.44
CA GLY A 191 1.78 24.23 10.36
C GLY A 191 1.35 23.84 8.94
N TYR A 192 0.10 23.40 8.77
CA TYR A 192 -0.57 23.08 7.48
C TYR A 192 0.03 21.96 6.61
N GLY A 193 1.28 21.56 6.84
CA GLY A 193 1.98 20.56 6.04
C GLY A 193 2.18 20.99 4.59
N ARG A 194 2.79 20.12 3.80
CA ARG A 194 3.04 20.32 2.37
C ARG A 194 1.86 19.80 1.54
N GLN A 195 0.77 20.56 1.52
CA GLN A 195 -0.49 20.11 0.90
C GLN A 195 -0.37 19.91 -0.61
N LYS A 196 -0.80 18.75 -1.11
CA LYS A 196 -0.79 18.40 -2.53
C LYS A 196 -2.05 17.63 -2.93
N GLN A 197 -2.51 17.84 -4.16
CA GLN A 197 -3.54 17.00 -4.76
C GLN A 197 -2.88 16.06 -5.76
N THR A 198 -2.85 14.75 -5.46
CA THR A 198 -2.19 13.73 -6.28
C THR A 198 -3.22 12.72 -6.80
N GLY A 199 -2.82 11.61 -7.41
CA GLY A 199 -3.75 10.55 -7.82
C GLY A 199 -4.15 10.56 -9.31
N HIS A 200 -5.05 9.64 -9.65
CA HIS A 200 -5.64 9.47 -10.98
C HIS A 200 -6.75 10.51 -11.24
N THR A 201 -6.35 11.74 -11.56
CA THR A 201 -7.24 12.92 -11.63
C THR A 201 -7.73 13.27 -13.03
N LEU A 202 -7.24 12.64 -14.10
CA LEU A 202 -7.59 13.02 -15.48
C LEU A 202 -9.12 13.02 -15.73
N ARG A 203 -9.85 12.06 -15.14
CA ARG A 203 -11.32 12.00 -15.20
C ARG A 203 -12.04 13.21 -14.59
N TRP A 204 -11.38 14.02 -13.75
CA TRP A 204 -11.98 15.21 -13.14
C TRP A 204 -12.20 16.33 -14.16
N PHE A 205 -11.41 16.33 -15.23
CA PHE A 205 -11.46 17.34 -16.30
C PHE A 205 -12.36 16.87 -17.45
N VAL A 206 -12.31 15.59 -17.79
CA VAL A 206 -13.17 14.96 -18.79
C VAL A 206 -13.75 13.68 -18.19
N PRO A 207 -14.98 13.72 -17.65
CA PRO A 207 -15.61 12.57 -17.01
C PRO A 207 -15.80 11.39 -17.96
N SER A 208 -15.47 10.18 -17.50
CA SER A 208 -15.59 8.93 -18.24
C SER A 208 -15.90 7.76 -17.27
N GLY A 209 -16.21 6.58 -17.80
CA GLY A 209 -16.61 5.40 -17.04
C GLY A 209 -18.09 5.39 -16.64
N ASN A 210 -18.55 4.24 -16.12
CA ASN A 210 -19.95 3.97 -15.80
C ASN A 210 -20.30 4.15 -14.31
N HIS A 211 -19.52 4.94 -13.56
CA HIS A 211 -19.76 5.12 -12.13
C HIS A 211 -21.18 5.66 -11.89
N PRO A 212 -22.03 5.01 -11.07
CA PRO A 212 -23.46 5.33 -10.97
C PRO A 212 -23.76 6.78 -10.63
N SER A 213 -22.94 7.42 -9.79
CA SER A 213 -23.14 8.82 -9.39
C SER A 213 -22.77 9.85 -10.47
N GLU A 214 -22.12 9.46 -11.56
CA GLU A 214 -21.61 10.37 -12.59
C GLU A 214 -22.11 10.02 -14.00
N ILE A 215 -22.79 8.88 -14.18
CA ILE A 215 -23.07 8.30 -15.50
C ILE A 215 -23.88 9.23 -16.42
N ASP A 216 -24.86 9.95 -15.90
CA ASP A 216 -25.68 10.86 -16.72
C ASP A 216 -24.84 12.05 -17.22
N LYS A 217 -23.97 12.59 -16.36
CA LYS A 217 -23.02 13.64 -16.71
C LYS A 217 -22.02 13.15 -17.74
N VAL A 218 -21.50 11.93 -17.58
CA VAL A 218 -20.58 11.31 -18.53
C VAL A 218 -21.24 11.15 -19.90
N LYS A 219 -22.45 10.58 -19.97
CA LYS A 219 -23.19 10.39 -21.22
C LYS A 219 -23.52 11.72 -21.90
N ALA A 220 -23.97 12.73 -21.15
CA ALA A 220 -24.24 14.05 -21.70
C ALA A 220 -22.96 14.71 -22.25
N THR A 221 -21.84 14.60 -21.53
CA THR A 221 -20.55 15.15 -21.97
C THR A 221 -20.04 14.42 -23.22
N PHE A 222 -20.16 13.10 -23.27
CA PHE A 222 -19.80 12.30 -24.44
C PHE A 222 -20.66 12.61 -25.67
N ALA A 223 -21.97 12.77 -25.49
CA ALA A 223 -22.87 13.12 -26.59
C ALA A 223 -22.60 14.53 -27.16
N ALA A 224 -22.29 15.49 -26.29
CA ALA A 224 -21.99 16.87 -26.70
C ALA A 224 -20.57 17.03 -27.28
N HIS A 225 -19.61 16.24 -26.79
CA HIS A 225 -18.18 16.41 -27.07
C HIS A 225 -17.44 15.08 -27.28
N PRO A 226 -17.87 14.23 -28.24
CA PRO A 226 -17.25 12.93 -28.47
C PRO A 226 -15.78 13.03 -28.87
N GLU A 227 -15.34 14.16 -29.44
CA GLU A 227 -13.96 14.43 -29.84
C GLU A 227 -12.95 14.45 -28.69
N ARG A 228 -13.42 14.60 -27.44
CA ARG A 228 -12.57 14.61 -26.24
C ARG A 228 -12.19 13.21 -25.75
N TYR A 229 -12.91 12.20 -26.24
CA TYR A 229 -12.80 10.81 -25.81
C TYR A 229 -11.93 10.00 -26.77
N PRO A 230 -11.33 8.88 -26.35
CA PRO A 230 -10.40 8.12 -27.17
C PRO A 230 -11.13 7.45 -28.35
N VAL A 231 -10.46 7.37 -29.50
CA VAL A 231 -10.81 6.40 -30.55
C VAL A 231 -10.23 5.06 -30.14
N VAL A 232 -11.04 4.00 -30.20
CA VAL A 232 -10.65 2.61 -29.98
C VAL A 232 -11.35 1.77 -31.05
N ASN A 233 -10.59 0.99 -31.82
CA ASN A 233 -11.10 0.22 -32.96
C ASN A 233 -11.93 1.07 -33.94
N GLY A 234 -11.49 2.30 -34.19
CA GLY A 234 -12.18 3.24 -35.08
C GLY A 234 -13.38 3.98 -34.48
N GLU A 235 -13.81 3.65 -33.26
CA GLU A 235 -14.98 4.27 -32.61
C GLU A 235 -14.61 5.07 -31.36
N ARG A 236 -15.34 6.15 -31.07
CA ARG A 236 -15.17 6.91 -29.83
C ARG A 236 -15.84 6.16 -28.68
N THR A 237 -15.15 6.00 -27.56
CA THR A 237 -15.72 5.37 -26.35
C THR A 237 -15.46 6.21 -25.11
N TRP A 238 -16.38 6.18 -24.15
CA TRP A 238 -16.25 6.84 -22.86
C TRP A 238 -16.06 5.86 -21.70
N MET A 239 -16.00 4.55 -21.95
CA MET A 239 -15.77 3.55 -20.91
C MET A 239 -14.92 2.39 -21.40
N TYR A 240 -14.16 1.80 -20.49
CA TYR A 240 -13.44 0.56 -20.72
C TYR A 240 -14.41 -0.63 -20.71
N ARG A 241 -13.94 -1.82 -21.11
CA ARG A 241 -14.77 -3.03 -21.31
C ARG A 241 -15.59 -3.43 -20.07
N ASP A 242 -15.06 -3.16 -18.88
CA ASP A 242 -15.69 -3.46 -17.59
C ASP A 242 -16.35 -2.23 -16.94
N GLY A 243 -16.50 -1.13 -17.69
CA GLY A 243 -17.10 0.11 -17.21
C GLY A 243 -16.14 1.11 -16.57
N ARG A 244 -14.86 0.76 -16.36
CA ARG A 244 -13.86 1.70 -15.82
C ARG A 244 -13.64 2.91 -16.74
N GLN A 245 -12.98 3.93 -16.20
CA GLN A 245 -12.62 5.14 -16.92
C GLN A 245 -11.68 4.84 -18.08
N VAL A 246 -11.81 5.60 -19.17
CA VAL A 246 -10.87 5.61 -20.29
C VAL A 246 -9.91 6.79 -20.19
N GLN A 247 -8.75 6.71 -20.83
CA GLN A 247 -7.92 7.90 -21.06
C GLN A 247 -8.61 8.83 -22.05
N VAL A 248 -8.26 10.12 -22.03
CA VAL A 248 -8.84 11.13 -22.94
C VAL A 248 -8.06 11.19 -24.26
N CYS A 249 -8.62 11.86 -25.26
CA CYS A 249 -7.90 12.19 -26.49
C CYS A 249 -6.89 13.32 -26.23
N LEU A 250 -5.65 12.96 -25.84
CA LEU A 250 -4.61 13.92 -25.43
C LEU A 250 -4.15 14.89 -26.53
N SER A 251 -4.32 14.51 -27.81
CA SER A 251 -4.01 15.39 -28.93
C SER A 251 -5.09 16.46 -29.20
N ASN A 252 -6.24 16.39 -28.52
CA ASN A 252 -7.29 17.37 -28.69
C ASN A 252 -6.96 18.65 -27.88
N PRO A 253 -6.79 19.82 -28.53
CA PRO A 253 -6.39 21.05 -27.83
C PRO A 253 -7.42 21.52 -26.79
N ASP A 254 -8.70 21.18 -26.93
CA ASP A 254 -9.72 21.53 -25.94
C ASP A 254 -9.52 20.80 -24.63
N VAL A 255 -9.02 19.56 -24.66
CA VAL A 255 -8.73 18.79 -23.44
C VAL A 255 -7.67 19.50 -22.61
N ALA A 256 -6.58 19.97 -23.23
CA ALA A 256 -5.53 20.72 -22.54
C ALA A 256 -6.04 22.06 -21.98
N ARG A 257 -6.89 22.78 -22.74
CA ARG A 257 -7.50 24.03 -22.26
C ARG A 257 -8.44 23.81 -21.09
N ILE A 258 -9.29 22.79 -21.15
CA ILE A 258 -10.22 22.43 -20.06
C ILE A 258 -9.43 22.04 -18.82
N ALA A 259 -8.42 21.19 -18.98
CA ALA A 259 -7.56 20.77 -17.87
C ALA A 259 -6.88 21.97 -17.20
N ALA A 260 -6.26 22.86 -17.97
CA ALA A 260 -5.62 24.05 -17.42
C ALA A 260 -6.61 24.98 -16.72
N ARG A 261 -7.73 25.32 -17.37
CA ARG A 261 -8.78 26.18 -16.81
C ARG A 261 -9.31 25.64 -15.49
N ASP A 262 -9.68 24.36 -15.47
CA ASP A 262 -10.28 23.74 -14.29
C ASP A 262 -9.24 23.54 -13.19
N MET A 263 -7.98 23.23 -13.53
CA MET A 263 -6.89 23.14 -12.56
C MET A 263 -6.60 24.50 -11.91
N ILE A 264 -6.56 25.60 -12.68
CA ILE A 264 -6.42 26.96 -12.14
C ILE A 264 -7.56 27.27 -11.16
N ARG A 265 -8.81 26.93 -11.53
CA ARG A 265 -9.95 27.05 -10.63
C ARG A 265 -9.75 26.19 -9.37
N TYR A 266 -9.33 24.94 -9.50
CA TYR A 266 -9.16 24.04 -8.35
C TYR A 266 -8.06 24.50 -7.40
N PHE A 267 -6.95 25.07 -7.91
CA PHE A 267 -5.94 25.69 -7.05
C PHE A 267 -6.49 26.88 -6.25
N ARG A 268 -7.43 27.64 -6.82
CA ARG A 268 -8.01 28.83 -6.18
C ARG A 268 -9.14 28.46 -5.21
N ASP A 269 -10.04 27.58 -5.64
CA ASP A 269 -11.34 27.36 -4.99
C ASP A 269 -11.49 25.97 -4.35
N GLY A 270 -10.59 25.04 -4.68
CA GLY A 270 -10.66 23.63 -4.28
C GLY A 270 -11.56 22.75 -5.16
N TYR A 271 -11.66 21.47 -4.80
CA TYR A 271 -12.48 20.46 -5.47
C TYR A 271 -13.23 19.59 -4.46
N GLY A 272 -14.48 19.26 -4.76
CA GLY A 272 -15.33 18.45 -3.89
C GLY A 272 -15.52 19.09 -2.51
N HIS A 273 -15.09 18.39 -1.47
CA HIS A 273 -15.19 18.82 -0.07
C HIS A 273 -14.04 19.72 0.41
N VAL A 274 -13.00 19.90 -0.41
CA VAL A 274 -11.88 20.78 -0.09
C VAL A 274 -12.21 22.19 -0.58
N LYS A 275 -12.08 23.19 0.32
CA LYS A 275 -12.26 24.62 0.06
C LYS A 275 -11.00 25.37 0.45
N ASP A 276 -10.67 26.42 -0.30
CA ASP A 276 -9.49 27.28 -0.09
C ASP A 276 -8.19 26.48 0.13
N PRO A 277 -7.81 25.59 -0.81
CA PRO A 277 -6.68 24.70 -0.62
C PRO A 277 -5.34 25.46 -0.60
N ARG A 278 -4.38 24.97 0.18
CA ARG A 278 -2.98 25.44 0.15
C ARG A 278 -2.11 24.56 -0.74
N TRP A 279 -2.68 24.02 -1.82
CA TRP A 279 -1.98 23.11 -2.70
C TRP A 279 -0.83 23.81 -3.41
N TRP A 280 0.39 23.30 -3.22
CA TRP A 280 1.56 23.72 -4.00
C TRP A 280 1.70 22.88 -5.29
N LEU A 281 1.09 21.69 -5.31
CA LEU A 281 1.11 20.71 -6.40
C LEU A 281 -0.30 20.17 -6.69
N PHE A 282 -0.65 20.06 -7.96
CA PHE A 282 -1.86 19.38 -8.42
C PHE A 282 -1.55 18.44 -9.59
N SER A 283 -1.92 17.17 -9.43
CA SER A 283 -1.71 16.14 -10.44
C SER A 283 -2.76 16.21 -11.55
N ILE A 284 -2.31 16.03 -12.78
CA ILE A 284 -3.10 15.59 -13.93
C ILE A 284 -2.66 14.17 -14.29
N GLY A 285 -2.76 13.25 -13.32
CA GLY A 285 -2.39 11.85 -13.50
C GLY A 285 -3.39 11.13 -14.40
N HIS A 286 -2.89 10.31 -15.33
CA HIS A 286 -3.74 9.52 -16.21
C HIS A 286 -4.65 8.58 -15.41
N ASN A 287 -5.78 8.15 -15.98
CA ASN A 287 -6.69 7.24 -15.27
C ASN A 287 -5.99 5.89 -15.01
N ASP A 288 -6.42 5.18 -13.96
CA ASP A 288 -5.80 3.92 -13.54
C ASP A 288 -5.95 2.82 -14.62
N GLU A 289 -4.95 1.95 -14.73
CA GLU A 289 -4.83 0.93 -15.77
C GLU A 289 -5.20 -0.48 -15.25
N PRO A 290 -5.62 -1.43 -16.11
CA PRO A 290 -5.73 -1.34 -17.57
C PRO A 290 -6.92 -0.48 -18.03
N SER A 291 -6.69 0.38 -19.03
CA SER A 291 -7.66 1.34 -19.58
C SER A 291 -7.40 1.58 -21.07
N TYR A 292 -8.31 2.25 -21.77
CA TYR A 292 -8.13 2.58 -23.19
C TYR A 292 -7.40 3.90 -23.41
N TRP A 293 -6.36 3.85 -24.24
CA TRP A 293 -5.65 4.98 -24.84
C TRP A 293 -6.20 5.29 -26.24
N CYS A 294 -6.13 6.56 -26.66
CA CYS A 294 -6.65 6.98 -27.95
C CYS A 294 -5.79 6.49 -29.12
N GLU A 295 -6.41 5.92 -30.14
CA GLU A 295 -5.82 5.38 -31.37
C GLU A 295 -5.92 6.35 -32.57
N CYS A 296 -6.38 7.59 -32.35
CA CYS A 296 -6.50 8.54 -33.46
C CYS A 296 -5.12 8.92 -34.02
N ALA A 297 -5.07 9.26 -35.31
CA ALA A 297 -3.82 9.60 -36.00
C ALA A 297 -3.03 10.71 -35.31
N SER A 298 -3.71 11.70 -34.72
CA SER A 298 -3.06 12.80 -33.99
C SER A 298 -2.44 12.37 -32.67
N CYS A 299 -3.05 11.44 -31.93
CA CYS A 299 -2.45 10.86 -30.73
C CYS A 299 -1.27 9.96 -31.08
N LEU A 300 -1.40 9.12 -32.11
CA LEU A 300 -0.31 8.26 -32.59
C LEU A 300 0.92 9.07 -33.03
N ALA A 301 0.71 10.25 -33.63
CA ALA A 301 1.79 11.15 -34.00
C ALA A 301 2.57 11.73 -32.81
N MET A 302 2.05 11.62 -31.57
CA MET A 302 2.71 12.11 -30.37
C MET A 302 3.59 11.07 -29.65
N ASP A 303 3.53 9.79 -30.03
CA ASP A 303 4.16 8.66 -29.29
C ASP A 303 5.69 8.58 -29.39
N GLY A 304 6.30 9.58 -30.01
CA GLY A 304 7.75 9.69 -30.15
C GLY A 304 8.34 8.81 -31.27
N PRO A 305 9.61 9.04 -31.62
CA PRO A 305 10.29 8.28 -32.66
C PRO A 305 10.34 6.78 -32.35
N GLY A 306 10.09 5.94 -33.35
CA GLY A 306 10.21 4.49 -33.24
C GLY A 306 9.07 3.78 -32.50
N SER A 307 8.02 4.48 -32.06
CA SER A 307 6.87 3.85 -31.41
C SER A 307 6.17 2.84 -32.33
N THR A 308 5.98 1.62 -31.83
CA THR A 308 5.26 0.55 -32.53
C THR A 308 3.83 0.39 -32.01
N TRP A 309 3.41 1.16 -31.01
CA TRP A 309 2.03 1.14 -30.52
C TRP A 309 1.06 1.56 -31.64
N LYS A 310 0.01 0.74 -31.85
CA LYS A 310 -1.03 0.98 -32.87
C LYS A 310 -2.44 0.88 -32.30
N ALA A 311 -2.66 -0.04 -31.36
CA ALA A 311 -3.96 -0.28 -30.76
C ALA A 311 -3.81 -0.78 -29.32
N ASN A 312 -4.92 -0.72 -28.57
CA ASN A 312 -4.99 -1.09 -27.14
C ASN A 312 -4.79 -2.60 -26.85
N ASP A 313 -4.62 -3.43 -27.87
CA ASP A 313 -4.30 -4.86 -27.77
C ASP A 313 -2.80 -5.15 -27.93
N THR A 314 -2.00 -4.14 -28.26
CA THR A 314 -0.57 -4.28 -28.53
C THR A 314 0.23 -3.70 -27.37
N TYR A 315 0.94 -4.55 -26.60
CA TYR A 315 1.93 -4.10 -25.63
C TYR A 315 3.25 -3.81 -26.35
N ASP A 316 3.57 -2.53 -26.52
CA ASP A 316 4.86 -2.08 -27.04
C ASP A 316 5.87 -2.10 -25.87
N ALA A 317 6.50 -3.26 -25.67
CA ALA A 317 7.65 -3.38 -24.80
C ALA A 317 8.88 -2.85 -25.55
N TYR A 318 9.67 -1.99 -24.92
CA TYR A 318 10.99 -1.56 -25.41
C TYR A 318 11.72 -2.76 -26.05
N PRO A 319 11.90 -2.80 -27.39
CA PRO A 319 12.23 -4.03 -28.10
C PRO A 319 13.59 -4.64 -27.72
N ASP A 320 14.45 -3.87 -27.05
CA ASP A 320 15.79 -4.28 -26.61
C ASP A 320 15.86 -4.68 -25.12
N ALA A 321 14.73 -4.78 -24.41
CA ALA A 321 14.67 -5.21 -23.00
C ALA A 321 14.09 -6.64 -22.88
N PRO A 322 14.90 -7.71 -23.01
CA PRO A 322 14.45 -9.09 -23.23
C PRO A 322 13.66 -9.74 -22.08
N GLN A 323 13.41 -9.04 -20.98
CA GLN A 323 12.79 -9.59 -19.77
C GLN A 323 11.41 -9.00 -19.43
N CYS A 324 10.95 -7.98 -20.16
CA CYS A 324 9.64 -7.39 -19.92
C CYS A 324 8.68 -7.69 -21.08
N ARG A 325 8.02 -8.86 -21.05
CA ARG A 325 6.85 -9.12 -21.93
C ARG A 325 5.74 -8.05 -21.79
N ASN A 326 5.76 -7.32 -20.67
CA ASN A 326 4.99 -6.11 -20.38
C ASN A 326 5.97 -4.95 -20.12
N GLY A 327 6.66 -4.47 -21.15
CA GLY A 327 7.60 -3.36 -21.02
C GLY A 327 6.93 -2.09 -20.50
N PRO A 328 7.69 -1.22 -19.81
CA PRO A 328 7.19 0.09 -19.41
C PRO A 328 6.82 0.94 -20.64
N GLY A 329 5.88 1.85 -20.44
CA GLY A 329 5.14 2.62 -21.44
C GLY A 329 5.77 3.14 -22.73
N ALA A 330 5.03 2.94 -23.83
CA ALA A 330 5.20 3.59 -25.14
C ALA A 330 4.57 5.00 -25.24
N LEU A 331 3.93 5.49 -24.17
CA LEU A 331 3.03 6.65 -24.24
C LEU A 331 3.54 7.87 -23.44
N SER A 332 4.75 7.80 -22.90
CA SER A 332 5.34 8.90 -22.13
C SER A 332 5.59 10.14 -22.97
N ASP A 333 6.05 10.00 -24.22
CA ASP A 333 6.18 11.11 -25.16
C ASP A 333 4.85 11.85 -25.33
N ARG A 334 3.77 11.09 -25.60
CA ARG A 334 2.41 11.62 -25.74
C ARG A 334 1.96 12.33 -24.47
N TYR A 335 2.17 11.70 -23.31
CA TYR A 335 1.73 12.26 -22.04
C TYR A 335 2.49 13.54 -21.68
N VAL A 336 3.81 13.53 -21.81
CA VAL A 336 4.67 14.68 -21.52
C VAL A 336 4.33 15.87 -22.43
N ARG A 337 4.11 15.64 -23.73
CA ARG A 337 3.68 16.73 -24.63
C ARG A 337 2.36 17.37 -24.19
N PHE A 338 1.40 16.56 -23.76
CA PHE A 338 0.13 17.04 -23.21
C PHE A 338 0.33 17.81 -21.89
N VAL A 339 1.07 17.24 -20.94
CA VAL A 339 1.32 17.88 -19.63
C VAL A 339 2.06 19.20 -19.78
N ASN A 340 3.09 19.27 -20.63
CA ASN A 340 3.80 20.52 -20.90
C ASN A 340 2.87 21.60 -21.48
N GLN A 341 1.92 21.23 -22.35
CA GLN A 341 0.92 22.17 -22.85
C GLN A 341 0.03 22.71 -21.73
N VAL A 342 -0.45 21.85 -20.83
CA VAL A 342 -1.25 22.25 -19.66
C VAL A 342 -0.43 23.13 -18.72
N ALA A 343 0.80 22.73 -18.41
CA ALA A 343 1.69 23.41 -17.48
C ALA A 343 2.01 24.85 -17.92
N ARG A 344 2.27 25.06 -19.22
CA ARG A 344 2.45 26.42 -19.80
C ARG A 344 1.23 27.31 -19.66
N LEU A 345 0.02 26.74 -19.72
CA LEU A 345 -1.22 27.50 -19.53
C LEU A 345 -1.44 27.84 -18.05
N VAL A 346 -1.16 26.90 -17.14
CA VAL A 346 -1.25 27.12 -15.69
C VAL A 346 -0.23 28.16 -15.23
N ALA A 347 1.03 28.09 -15.69
CA ALA A 347 2.11 29.00 -15.29
C ALA A 347 1.82 30.48 -15.60
N LYS A 348 1.00 30.77 -16.61
CA LYS A 348 0.60 32.15 -16.95
C LYS A 348 -0.24 32.80 -15.85
N GLU A 349 -1.01 31.99 -15.12
CA GLU A 349 -1.97 32.43 -14.12
C GLU A 349 -1.51 32.15 -12.69
N LEU A 350 -0.67 31.13 -12.50
CA LEU A 350 -0.20 30.60 -11.22
C LEU A 350 1.29 30.17 -11.34
N PRO A 351 2.24 31.13 -11.42
CA PRO A 351 3.66 30.83 -11.69
C PRO A 351 4.38 30.11 -10.55
N ASP A 352 3.82 30.11 -9.34
CA ASP A 352 4.36 29.47 -8.13
C ASP A 352 3.76 28.09 -7.83
N ARG A 353 2.97 27.54 -8.76
CA ARG A 353 2.27 26.25 -8.62
C ARG A 353 2.81 25.20 -9.58
N PHE A 354 2.87 23.97 -9.11
CA PHE A 354 3.36 22.83 -9.88
C PHE A 354 2.21 21.96 -10.39
N VAL A 355 2.38 21.46 -11.61
CA VAL A 355 1.56 20.41 -12.20
C VAL A 355 2.32 19.09 -12.06
N SER A 356 1.69 18.04 -11.56
CA SER A 356 2.28 16.69 -11.61
C SER A 356 1.55 15.74 -12.53
N PHE A 357 2.19 14.61 -12.84
CA PHE A 357 1.52 13.43 -13.37
C PHE A 357 2.24 12.17 -12.91
N TYR A 358 1.55 11.04 -12.93
CA TYR A 358 2.18 9.74 -12.69
C TYR A 358 2.95 9.26 -13.91
N ALA A 359 4.22 8.94 -13.71
CA ALA A 359 4.91 7.96 -14.56
C ALA A 359 4.54 6.58 -14.00
N TYR A 360 3.47 6.00 -14.53
CA TYR A 360 2.82 4.77 -14.06
C TYR A 360 2.31 3.96 -15.25
N GLY A 361 2.25 2.62 -15.12
CA GLY A 361 1.75 1.73 -16.17
C GLY A 361 2.37 2.03 -17.54
N SER A 362 1.51 2.38 -18.50
CA SER A 362 1.89 2.74 -19.89
C SER A 362 2.64 4.08 -20.04
N THR A 363 3.00 4.77 -18.95
CA THR A 363 3.84 5.98 -18.96
C THR A 363 5.04 5.92 -17.99
N VAL A 364 5.32 4.75 -17.40
CA VAL A 364 6.37 4.65 -16.36
C VAL A 364 7.80 4.85 -16.89
N ALA A 365 8.08 4.42 -18.12
CA ALA A 365 9.37 4.70 -18.75
C ALA A 365 9.47 6.17 -19.18
N PRO A 366 10.67 6.76 -19.19
CA PRO A 366 10.91 8.08 -19.79
C PRO A 366 10.53 8.15 -21.27
N PRO A 367 10.32 9.35 -21.84
CA PRO A 367 10.09 9.54 -23.27
C PRO A 367 11.23 9.00 -24.14
N ARG A 368 10.90 8.41 -25.29
CA ARG A 368 11.89 7.93 -26.27
C ARG A 368 12.61 9.08 -26.97
N ASP A 369 11.87 10.16 -27.23
CA ASP A 369 12.45 11.41 -27.71
C ASP A 369 13.43 11.96 -26.65
N GLN A 370 14.74 11.88 -26.92
CA GLN A 370 15.78 12.27 -25.97
C GLN A 370 15.80 13.78 -25.68
N ASP A 371 15.25 14.58 -26.60
CA ASP A 371 15.19 16.04 -26.54
C ASP A 371 13.94 16.54 -25.80
N LEU A 372 12.98 15.65 -25.50
CA LEU A 372 11.77 16.01 -24.77
C LEU A 372 12.07 16.25 -23.29
N VAL A 373 12.09 17.54 -22.90
CA VAL A 373 12.24 18.01 -21.51
C VAL A 373 10.90 18.45 -20.92
N LEU A 374 10.80 18.41 -19.59
CA LEU A 374 9.62 18.86 -18.86
C LEU A 374 9.66 20.39 -18.69
N GLU A 375 8.49 21.03 -18.63
CA GLU A 375 8.43 22.43 -18.19
C GLU A 375 8.91 22.57 -16.74
N ASP A 376 9.44 23.74 -16.39
CA ASP A 376 9.96 23.99 -15.04
C ASP A 376 8.90 23.70 -13.97
N ASN A 377 7.64 24.11 -14.19
CA ASN A 377 6.57 23.87 -13.22
C ASN A 377 5.95 22.46 -13.29
N VAL A 378 6.63 21.46 -13.86
CA VAL A 378 6.19 20.06 -13.92
C VAL A 378 6.99 19.17 -12.97
N ILE A 379 6.29 18.28 -12.25
CA ILE A 379 6.89 17.22 -11.41
C ILE A 379 6.37 15.85 -11.85
N VAL A 380 7.29 14.93 -12.12
CA VAL A 380 6.94 13.52 -12.33
C VAL A 380 6.77 12.84 -10.99
N GLU A 381 5.63 12.22 -10.76
CA GLU A 381 5.42 11.27 -9.66
C GLU A 381 5.74 9.86 -10.18
N PHE A 382 6.95 9.38 -9.92
CA PHE A 382 7.45 8.13 -10.46
C PHE A 382 6.95 6.93 -9.66
N ALA A 383 5.93 6.26 -10.19
CA ALA A 383 5.21 5.15 -9.56
C ALA A 383 5.61 3.82 -10.21
N TYR A 384 6.79 3.34 -9.84
CA TYR A 384 7.33 2.06 -10.30
C TYR A 384 7.39 1.02 -9.18
N SER A 385 6.55 0.00 -9.29
CA SER A 385 6.47 -1.14 -8.38
C SER A 385 7.48 -2.26 -8.69
N GLY A 386 8.19 -2.15 -9.82
CA GLY A 386 8.97 -3.25 -10.39
C GLY A 386 10.41 -3.36 -9.90
N HIS A 387 10.84 -2.64 -8.85
CA HIS A 387 12.22 -2.77 -8.37
C HIS A 387 12.41 -4.02 -7.50
N CYS A 388 13.62 -4.58 -7.53
CA CYS A 388 13.98 -5.80 -6.82
C CYS A 388 14.64 -5.47 -5.48
N LEU A 389 14.06 -5.95 -4.39
CA LEU A 389 14.54 -5.70 -3.02
C LEU A 389 15.76 -6.55 -2.64
N ARG A 390 16.01 -7.62 -3.39
CA ARG A 390 17.02 -8.64 -3.06
C ARG A 390 18.42 -8.24 -3.52
N HIS A 391 18.51 -7.72 -4.75
CA HIS A 391 19.77 -7.37 -5.41
C HIS A 391 20.09 -5.90 -5.16
N ASP A 392 21.36 -5.53 -5.31
CA ASP A 392 21.78 -4.13 -5.19
C ASP A 392 21.30 -3.32 -6.41
N PHE A 393 21.35 -1.99 -6.31
CA PHE A 393 20.88 -1.12 -7.39
C PHE A 393 21.85 -1.06 -8.58
N ASP A 394 23.13 -1.25 -8.32
CA ASP A 394 24.21 -1.28 -9.30
C ASP A 394 24.54 -2.69 -9.80
N ASP A 395 23.76 -3.70 -9.40
CA ASP A 395 23.87 -5.06 -9.89
C ASP A 395 23.44 -5.12 -11.37
N PRO A 396 24.38 -5.32 -12.33
CA PRO A 396 24.07 -5.33 -13.75
C PRO A 396 23.25 -6.56 -14.16
N ASP A 397 23.26 -7.62 -13.34
CA ASP A 397 22.51 -8.84 -13.58
C ASP A 397 21.07 -8.75 -13.05
N CYS A 398 20.71 -7.65 -12.36
CA CYS A 398 19.35 -7.39 -11.93
C CYS A 398 18.61 -6.46 -12.92
N PRO A 399 17.79 -7.01 -13.85
CA PRO A 399 17.08 -6.22 -14.86
C PRO A 399 16.09 -5.22 -14.25
N TYR A 400 15.43 -5.61 -13.16
CA TYR A 400 14.49 -4.79 -12.41
C TYR A 400 15.14 -3.51 -11.84
N ASN A 401 16.34 -3.65 -11.24
CA ASN A 401 17.05 -2.52 -10.67
C ASN A 401 17.77 -1.69 -11.72
N THR A 402 18.28 -2.33 -12.78
CA THR A 402 18.82 -1.62 -13.95
C THR A 402 17.78 -0.68 -14.58
N ASN A 403 16.54 -1.14 -14.71
CA ASN A 403 15.41 -0.32 -15.17
C ASN A 403 15.12 0.86 -14.23
N LEU A 404 14.98 0.59 -12.92
CA LEU A 404 14.77 1.63 -11.92
C LEU A 404 15.86 2.71 -12.01
N VAL A 405 17.13 2.32 -12.00
CA VAL A 405 18.26 3.26 -12.02
C VAL A 405 18.27 4.08 -13.30
N THR A 406 18.05 3.44 -14.44
CA THR A 406 18.04 4.09 -15.75
C THR A 406 16.91 5.12 -15.83
N TRP A 407 15.68 4.76 -15.43
CA TRP A 407 14.54 5.65 -15.56
C TRP A 407 14.55 6.79 -14.56
N VAL A 408 14.97 6.55 -13.31
CA VAL A 408 15.12 7.64 -12.33
C VAL A 408 16.12 8.67 -12.84
N ARG A 409 17.28 8.24 -13.35
CA ARG A 409 18.29 9.15 -13.91
C ARG A 409 17.79 9.93 -15.11
N ASP A 410 17.07 9.29 -16.02
CA ASP A 410 16.57 9.99 -17.21
C ASP A 410 15.42 10.95 -16.86
N TRP A 411 14.49 10.55 -16.00
CA TRP A 411 13.44 11.47 -15.55
C TRP A 411 13.99 12.68 -14.78
N THR A 412 14.99 12.49 -13.90
CA THR A 412 15.62 13.62 -13.20
C THR A 412 16.48 14.49 -14.10
N ARG A 413 17.05 13.94 -15.18
CA ARG A 413 17.70 14.72 -16.24
C ARG A 413 16.71 15.62 -16.98
N ARG A 414 15.47 15.15 -17.19
CA ARG A 414 14.44 15.87 -17.95
C ARG A 414 13.66 16.90 -17.13
N GLY A 415 13.65 16.78 -15.81
CA GLY A 415 12.96 17.73 -14.92
C GLY A 415 12.91 17.24 -13.48
N ARG A 416 11.88 17.69 -12.73
CA ARG A 416 11.74 17.39 -11.30
C ARG A 416 11.02 16.05 -11.11
N LEU A 417 11.53 15.23 -10.19
CA LEU A 417 10.95 13.93 -9.86
C LEU A 417 10.65 13.80 -8.37
N LEU A 418 9.43 13.38 -8.06
CA LEU A 418 8.99 12.86 -6.78
C LEU A 418 8.91 11.34 -6.90
N TYR A 419 9.48 10.60 -5.94
CA TYR A 419 9.43 9.14 -5.95
C TYR A 419 8.16 8.65 -5.25
N TYR A 420 7.32 7.90 -5.98
CA TYR A 420 6.11 7.30 -5.43
C TYR A 420 6.45 5.89 -4.93
N ASP A 421 6.67 5.80 -3.63
CA ASP A 421 7.17 4.62 -2.92
C ASP A 421 6.05 3.59 -2.68
N TYR A 422 6.25 2.36 -3.14
CA TYR A 422 5.29 1.28 -2.94
C TYR A 422 5.70 0.32 -1.83
N PRO A 423 4.75 -0.41 -1.20
CA PRO A 423 5.08 -1.41 -0.20
C PRO A 423 5.96 -2.52 -0.79
N PRO A 424 7.08 -2.89 -0.16
CA PRO A 424 7.96 -3.98 -0.59
C PRO A 424 7.25 -5.34 -0.51
N THR A 425 6.20 -5.42 0.31
CA THR A 425 5.32 -6.58 0.46
C THR A 425 4.17 -6.58 -0.56
N GLY A 426 4.10 -5.58 -1.45
CA GLY A 426 3.04 -5.43 -2.45
C GLY A 426 1.65 -5.43 -1.80
N ARG A 427 0.76 -6.28 -2.32
CA ARG A 427 -0.60 -6.46 -1.76
C ARG A 427 -0.63 -7.05 -0.34
N HIS A 428 0.49 -7.56 0.19
CA HIS A 428 0.58 -8.23 1.48
C HIS A 428 0.86 -7.27 2.64
N ILE A 429 0.06 -6.22 2.76
CA ILE A 429 0.26 -5.12 3.73
C ILE A 429 0.12 -5.52 5.22
N ASN A 430 -0.27 -6.75 5.55
CA ASN A 430 -0.40 -7.18 6.96
C ASN A 430 0.83 -7.95 7.48
N ILE A 431 1.81 -8.23 6.62
CA ILE A 431 3.03 -8.97 7.00
C ILE A 431 4.13 -8.00 7.47
N PRO A 432 5.18 -8.48 8.17
CA PRO A 432 6.26 -7.61 8.64
C PRO A 432 7.01 -6.94 7.49
N THR A 433 7.55 -5.75 7.72
CA THR A 433 8.45 -5.06 6.78
C THR A 433 9.86 -4.99 7.36
N GLY A 434 10.88 -5.40 6.60
CA GLY A 434 12.22 -5.62 7.15
C GLY A 434 13.40 -5.34 6.22
N TYR A 435 13.30 -4.37 5.32
CA TYR A 435 14.32 -4.07 4.29
C TYR A 435 15.11 -2.79 4.59
N TYR A 436 15.62 -2.63 5.80
CA TYR A 436 16.20 -1.37 6.27
C TYR A 436 17.46 -0.98 5.51
N ALA A 437 18.40 -1.92 5.32
CA ALA A 437 19.66 -1.67 4.64
C ALA A 437 19.44 -1.35 3.14
N HIS A 438 18.56 -2.11 2.49
CA HIS A 438 18.19 -1.87 1.09
C HIS A 438 17.48 -0.51 0.94
N TYR A 439 16.55 -0.17 1.83
CA TYR A 439 15.83 1.09 1.77
C TYR A 439 16.75 2.31 1.99
N ARG A 440 17.76 2.21 2.87
CA ARG A 440 18.80 3.25 2.99
C ARG A 440 19.55 3.45 1.67
N LYS A 441 19.94 2.36 0.98
CA LYS A 441 20.61 2.46 -0.33
C LYS A 441 19.69 3.11 -1.36
N LEU A 442 18.41 2.75 -1.39
CA LEU A 442 17.41 3.35 -2.27
C LEU A 442 17.35 4.87 -2.07
N LEU A 443 17.13 5.31 -0.84
CA LEU A 443 17.01 6.74 -0.55
C LEU A 443 18.30 7.51 -0.86
N ARG A 444 19.49 6.93 -0.63
CA ARG A 444 20.77 7.54 -1.02
C ARG A 444 20.90 7.69 -2.53
N PHE A 445 20.53 6.65 -3.27
CA PHE A 445 20.49 6.70 -4.73
C PHE A 445 19.52 7.80 -5.22
N LEU A 446 18.29 7.83 -4.72
CA LEU A 446 17.29 8.85 -5.08
C LEU A 446 17.79 10.27 -4.75
N LYS A 447 18.37 10.47 -3.57
CA LYS A 447 18.96 11.76 -3.17
C LYS A 447 20.08 12.19 -4.12
N SER A 448 20.96 11.26 -4.50
CA SER A 448 22.06 11.54 -5.44
C SER A 448 21.57 11.92 -6.85
N CYS A 449 20.37 11.47 -7.24
CA CYS A 449 19.76 11.81 -8.52
C CYS A 449 18.97 13.14 -8.49
N GLY A 450 18.87 13.81 -7.33
CA GLY A 450 18.13 15.08 -7.20
C GLY A 450 16.62 14.93 -7.02
N VAL A 451 16.14 13.74 -6.61
CA VAL A 451 14.72 13.51 -6.28
C VAL A 451 14.27 14.46 -5.17
N VAL A 452 13.16 15.17 -5.39
CA VAL A 452 12.72 16.27 -4.52
C VAL A 452 12.05 15.78 -3.22
N GLY A 453 11.52 14.57 -3.24
CA GLY A 453 10.85 13.97 -2.10
C GLY A 453 10.14 12.67 -2.42
N LEU A 454 9.38 12.19 -1.43
CA LEU A 454 8.66 10.94 -1.48
C LEU A 454 7.16 11.12 -1.29
N SER A 455 6.41 10.30 -1.99
CA SER A 455 4.99 10.00 -1.77
C SER A 455 4.83 8.49 -1.90
N GLY A 456 3.62 8.01 -2.19
CA GLY A 456 3.40 6.59 -2.42
C GLY A 456 2.65 5.90 -1.31
N GLU A 457 2.45 4.60 -1.40
CA GLU A 457 1.54 3.83 -0.56
C GLU A 457 2.06 3.52 0.86
N SER A 458 1.15 3.07 1.74
CA SER A 458 1.51 2.70 3.12
C SER A 458 2.37 1.47 3.15
N GLN A 459 3.34 1.50 4.05
CA GLN A 459 4.33 0.46 4.24
C GLN A 459 3.79 -0.51 5.30
N GLY A 460 2.86 -1.38 4.92
CA GLY A 460 2.19 -2.34 5.80
C GLY A 460 1.43 -1.73 7.01
N THR A 461 0.95 -2.57 7.94
CA THR A 461 0.34 -2.13 9.20
C THR A 461 1.40 -1.77 10.25
N TRP A 462 1.03 -0.96 11.25
CA TRP A 462 1.96 -0.55 12.31
C TRP A 462 2.53 -1.72 13.10
N ALA A 463 1.71 -2.75 13.34
CA ALA A 463 2.15 -4.00 13.95
C ALA A 463 3.31 -4.69 13.21
N GLY A 464 3.33 -4.64 11.87
CA GLY A 464 4.38 -5.23 11.04
C GLY A 464 5.51 -4.28 10.66
N SER A 465 5.28 -2.97 10.73
CA SER A 465 6.12 -1.97 10.06
C SER A 465 6.49 -0.76 10.91
N ALA A 466 6.20 -0.74 12.21
CA ALA A 466 6.53 0.39 13.08
C ALA A 466 8.01 0.80 12.98
N LEU A 467 8.94 -0.16 13.11
CA LEU A 467 10.38 0.09 12.96
C LEU A 467 10.72 0.62 11.54
N PHE A 468 10.08 0.08 10.51
CA PHE A 468 10.29 0.56 9.14
C PHE A 468 9.84 2.01 8.96
N HIS A 469 8.67 2.40 9.49
CA HIS A 469 8.21 3.78 9.45
C HIS A 469 9.15 4.74 10.19
N GLN A 470 9.77 4.28 11.28
CA GLN A 470 10.78 5.05 12.01
C GLN A 470 12.05 5.26 11.19
N VAL A 471 12.58 4.18 10.61
CA VAL A 471 13.75 4.24 9.72
C VAL A 471 13.44 5.15 8.53
N LYS A 472 12.27 5.01 7.89
CA LYS A 472 11.83 5.85 6.78
C LYS A 472 11.76 7.33 7.18
N ALA A 473 11.06 7.67 8.27
CA ALA A 473 10.93 9.05 8.71
C ALA A 473 12.31 9.68 9.02
N ARG A 474 13.20 8.96 9.71
CA ARG A 474 14.54 9.45 10.01
C ARG A 474 15.42 9.62 8.78
N LEU A 475 15.40 8.67 7.83
CA LEU A 475 16.19 8.80 6.60
C LEU A 475 15.68 9.89 5.65
N LEU A 476 14.37 10.18 5.69
CA LEU A 476 13.80 11.32 4.96
C LEU A 476 14.24 12.67 5.54
N TRP A 477 14.42 12.73 6.86
CA TRP A 477 14.94 13.89 7.57
C TRP A 477 16.46 14.03 7.41
N ASP A 478 17.20 12.94 7.60
CA ASP A 478 18.65 12.86 7.55
C ASP A 478 19.08 11.54 6.91
N ILE A 479 19.56 11.61 5.66
CA ILE A 479 19.93 10.45 4.87
C ILE A 479 21.15 9.70 5.40
N ASP A 480 21.92 10.34 6.29
CA ASP A 480 23.09 9.77 6.94
C ASP A 480 22.82 9.28 8.36
N ALA A 481 21.55 9.30 8.79
CA ALA A 481 21.14 8.73 10.05
C ALA A 481 21.59 7.26 10.20
N ASP A 482 22.17 6.95 11.36
CA ASP A 482 22.60 5.60 11.70
C ASP A 482 21.39 4.67 11.94
N VAL A 483 21.13 3.83 10.95
CA VAL A 483 20.03 2.85 10.97
C VAL A 483 20.23 1.80 12.07
N ASP A 484 21.46 1.37 12.34
CA ASP A 484 21.73 0.39 13.40
C ASP A 484 21.42 0.99 14.78
N ARG A 485 21.79 2.26 15.00
CA ARG A 485 21.39 3.01 16.19
C ARG A 485 19.88 3.14 16.30
N ILE A 486 19.17 3.44 15.21
CA ILE A 486 17.70 3.54 15.22
C ILE A 486 17.05 2.20 15.63
N ILE A 487 17.52 1.08 15.08
CA ILE A 487 17.03 -0.26 15.43
C ILE A 487 17.29 -0.55 16.91
N HIS A 488 18.50 -0.27 17.39
CA HIS A 488 18.88 -0.49 18.77
C HIS A 488 18.03 0.34 19.75
N GLU A 489 17.87 1.64 19.50
CA GLU A 489 17.03 2.54 20.31
C GLU A 489 15.57 2.11 20.31
N PHE A 490 15.02 1.79 19.13
CA PHE A 490 13.66 1.27 19.00
C PHE A 490 13.47 0.01 19.86
N CYS A 491 14.38 -0.96 19.76
CA CYS A 491 14.25 -2.20 20.51
C CYS A 491 14.37 -1.99 22.02
N ARG A 492 15.31 -1.14 22.46
CA ARG A 492 15.49 -0.77 23.87
C ARG A 492 14.21 -0.15 24.44
N ASP A 493 13.69 0.86 23.76
CA ASP A 493 12.59 1.68 24.27
C ASP A 493 11.23 0.97 24.15
N MET A 494 11.05 0.15 23.12
CA MET A 494 9.80 -0.56 22.87
C MET A 494 9.67 -1.86 23.67
N TYR A 495 10.78 -2.54 23.95
CA TYR A 495 10.72 -3.92 24.48
C TYR A 495 11.46 -4.15 25.81
N GLY A 496 12.18 -3.16 26.35
CA GLY A 496 12.79 -3.25 27.67
C GLY A 496 13.67 -4.49 27.83
N ALA A 497 13.36 -5.38 28.79
CA ALA A 497 14.11 -6.62 29.03
C ALA A 497 14.16 -7.57 27.80
N ALA A 498 13.19 -7.46 26.88
CA ALA A 498 13.17 -8.24 25.64
C ALA A 498 13.93 -7.57 24.47
N ALA A 499 14.57 -6.41 24.68
CA ALA A 499 15.20 -5.61 23.63
C ALA A 499 16.20 -6.40 22.78
N ALA A 500 17.15 -7.10 23.40
CA ALA A 500 18.17 -7.87 22.68
C ALA A 500 17.55 -9.00 21.83
N THR A 501 16.49 -9.64 22.32
CA THR A 501 15.75 -10.68 21.60
C THR A 501 14.99 -10.10 20.41
N MET A 502 14.36 -8.94 20.58
CA MET A 502 13.64 -8.27 19.50
C MET A 502 14.57 -7.66 18.45
N GLU A 503 15.76 -7.18 18.84
CA GLU A 503 16.78 -6.77 17.89
C GLU A 503 17.24 -7.98 17.04
N ARG A 504 17.50 -9.13 17.67
CA ARG A 504 17.76 -10.38 16.97
C ARG A 504 16.60 -10.78 16.05
N TYR A 505 15.35 -10.58 16.44
CA TYR A 505 14.18 -10.85 15.60
C TYR A 505 14.23 -10.02 14.31
N HIS A 506 14.38 -8.70 14.40
CA HIS A 506 14.38 -7.82 13.23
C HIS A 506 15.58 -8.08 12.32
N ARG A 507 16.79 -8.28 12.88
CA ARG A 507 17.99 -8.61 12.12
C ARG A 507 17.92 -9.98 11.46
N THR A 508 17.37 -10.98 12.17
CA THR A 508 17.13 -12.30 11.59
C THR A 508 16.14 -12.19 10.44
N TYR A 509 15.06 -11.42 10.61
CA TYR A 509 14.07 -11.24 9.55
C TYR A 509 14.69 -10.66 8.28
N GLU A 510 15.40 -9.52 8.38
CA GLU A 510 16.09 -8.90 7.26
C GLU A 510 17.11 -9.86 6.61
N ALA A 511 17.94 -10.53 7.41
CA ALA A 511 18.93 -11.48 6.89
C ALA A 511 18.29 -12.65 6.13
N ARG A 512 17.10 -13.11 6.55
CA ARG A 512 16.37 -14.18 5.84
C ARG A 512 15.72 -13.70 4.56
N LEU A 513 15.25 -12.45 4.50
CA LEU A 513 14.82 -11.84 3.24
C LEU A 513 16.00 -11.77 2.26
N MET A 514 17.18 -11.37 2.76
CA MET A 514 18.43 -11.36 1.99
C MET A 514 19.00 -12.76 1.71
N ALA A 515 18.37 -13.85 2.15
CA ALA A 515 18.77 -15.20 1.78
C ALA A 515 17.91 -15.77 0.62
N TYR A 516 16.87 -15.04 0.20
CA TYR A 516 16.02 -15.44 -0.91
C TYR A 516 16.82 -15.49 -2.22
N SER A 517 16.63 -16.54 -3.01
CA SER A 517 17.45 -16.82 -4.21
C SER A 517 16.91 -16.21 -5.51
N GLY A 518 15.70 -15.64 -5.49
CA GLY A 518 15.06 -15.05 -6.66
C GLY A 518 14.95 -13.52 -6.60
N HIS A 519 14.16 -12.95 -7.50
CA HIS A 519 13.81 -11.52 -7.48
C HIS A 519 12.63 -11.26 -6.55
N MET A 520 12.82 -10.36 -5.58
CA MET A 520 11.77 -9.91 -4.67
C MET A 520 11.13 -8.65 -5.21
N VAL A 521 10.02 -8.80 -5.93
CA VAL A 521 9.29 -7.70 -6.59
C VAL A 521 7.82 -7.80 -6.19
N TRP A 522 7.26 -6.70 -5.67
CA TRP A 522 5.84 -6.59 -5.34
C TRP A 522 5.25 -7.76 -4.52
N GLY A 523 5.99 -8.28 -3.54
CA GLY A 523 5.52 -9.36 -2.67
C GLY A 523 5.45 -10.76 -3.30
N ASN A 524 5.92 -10.97 -4.54
CA ASN A 524 5.91 -12.28 -5.21
C ASN A 524 6.61 -13.41 -4.41
N TRP A 525 7.57 -13.03 -3.58
CA TRP A 525 8.41 -13.91 -2.76
C TRP A 525 7.70 -14.44 -1.50
N VAL A 526 6.54 -13.89 -1.12
CA VAL A 526 5.87 -14.21 0.14
C VAL A 526 5.49 -15.69 0.21
N ALA A 527 4.86 -16.23 -0.83
CA ALA A 527 4.49 -17.64 -0.91
C ALA A 527 5.70 -18.58 -0.94
N GLU A 528 6.83 -18.14 -1.49
CA GLU A 528 8.05 -18.94 -1.66
C GLU A 528 9.02 -18.84 -0.48
N PHE A 529 8.74 -17.97 0.50
CA PHE A 529 9.60 -17.76 1.64
C PHE A 529 9.68 -19.02 2.53
N ASP A 530 10.88 -19.42 2.95
CA ASP A 530 11.06 -20.68 3.67
C ASP A 530 10.35 -20.68 5.04
N GLY A 531 9.45 -21.63 5.26
CA GLY A 531 8.73 -21.81 6.52
C GLY A 531 9.65 -22.09 7.72
N ALA A 532 10.87 -22.60 7.51
CA ALA A 532 11.88 -22.74 8.56
C ALA A 532 12.32 -21.38 9.12
N HIS A 533 12.38 -20.34 8.27
CA HIS A 533 12.68 -18.98 8.69
C HIS A 533 11.56 -18.43 9.59
N LEU A 534 10.29 -18.64 9.24
CA LEU A 534 9.16 -18.22 10.08
C LEU A 534 9.17 -18.94 11.44
N ARG A 535 9.53 -20.23 11.49
CA ARG A 535 9.68 -20.95 12.77
C ARG A 535 10.80 -20.38 13.62
N ALA A 536 11.91 -19.94 13.02
CA ALA A 536 12.99 -19.28 13.75
C ALA A 536 12.54 -17.94 14.35
N LEU A 537 11.79 -17.14 13.58
CA LEU A 537 11.20 -15.89 14.06
C LEU A 537 10.18 -16.12 15.18
N GLN A 538 9.35 -17.17 15.07
CA GLN A 538 8.40 -17.54 16.11
C GLN A 538 9.10 -17.86 17.44
N LYS A 539 10.21 -18.62 17.42
CA LYS A 539 11.00 -18.94 18.62
C LYS A 539 11.50 -17.67 19.33
N LEU A 540 11.93 -16.67 18.56
CA LEU A 540 12.36 -15.38 19.10
C LEU A 540 11.21 -14.61 19.74
N LEU A 541 10.02 -14.60 19.14
CA LEU A 541 8.84 -13.98 19.73
C LEU A 541 8.39 -14.69 21.01
N ASP A 542 8.42 -16.03 21.04
CA ASP A 542 8.08 -16.79 22.24
C ASP A 542 9.06 -16.50 23.39
N GLU A 543 10.34 -16.30 23.07
CA GLU A 543 11.34 -15.86 24.05
C GLU A 543 11.12 -14.43 24.53
N ALA A 544 10.85 -13.50 23.61
CA ALA A 544 10.54 -12.12 23.95
C ALA A 544 9.31 -12.03 24.87
N LYS A 545 8.27 -12.84 24.61
CA LYS A 545 7.07 -12.94 25.47
C LYS A 545 7.42 -13.38 26.90
N ARG A 546 8.33 -14.35 27.07
CA ARG A 546 8.79 -14.78 28.39
C ARG A 546 9.60 -13.70 29.12
N GLN A 547 10.29 -12.83 28.37
CA GLN A 547 11.09 -11.73 28.91
C GLN A 547 10.26 -10.46 29.18
N ALA A 548 9.04 -10.38 28.65
CA ALA A 548 8.18 -9.21 28.80
C ALA A 548 7.70 -9.04 30.24
N ALA A 549 8.32 -8.11 30.97
CA ALA A 549 7.97 -7.83 32.37
C ALA A 549 6.80 -6.84 32.52
N ALA A 550 6.66 -5.88 31.59
CA ALA A 550 5.62 -4.84 31.65
C ALA A 550 4.44 -5.17 30.71
N PRO A 551 3.17 -4.95 31.11
CA PRO A 551 2.00 -5.23 30.28
C PRO A 551 2.05 -4.57 28.89
N VAL A 552 2.50 -3.31 28.83
CA VAL A 552 2.65 -2.57 27.56
C VAL A 552 3.65 -3.22 26.60
N VAL A 553 4.73 -3.82 27.13
CA VAL A 553 5.72 -4.56 26.32
C VAL A 553 5.09 -5.83 25.76
N GLY A 554 4.29 -6.54 26.56
CA GLY A 554 3.52 -7.70 26.11
C GLY A 554 2.61 -7.36 24.92
N LYS A 555 1.82 -6.27 25.02
CA LYS A 555 0.97 -5.78 23.93
C LYS A 555 1.76 -5.50 22.64
N ARG A 556 2.92 -4.82 22.75
CA ARG A 556 3.80 -4.53 21.60
C ARG A 556 4.32 -5.82 20.94
N ILE A 557 4.66 -6.85 21.71
CA ILE A 557 5.10 -8.14 21.17
C ILE A 557 3.93 -8.90 20.53
N GLU A 558 2.72 -8.81 21.09
CA GLU A 558 1.51 -9.39 20.49
C GLU A 558 1.15 -8.74 19.15
N MET A 559 1.39 -7.44 18.99
CA MET A 559 1.26 -6.78 17.68
C MET A 559 2.21 -7.41 16.65
N VAL A 560 3.50 -7.58 16.99
CA VAL A 560 4.46 -8.24 16.08
C VAL A 560 4.05 -9.69 15.80
N GLN A 561 3.52 -10.40 16.80
CA GLN A 561 2.97 -11.75 16.63
C GLN A 561 1.80 -11.78 15.64
N ALA A 562 0.87 -10.82 15.69
CA ALA A 562 -0.24 -10.75 14.75
C ALA A 562 0.25 -10.58 13.31
N SER A 563 1.29 -9.77 13.09
CA SER A 563 1.89 -9.59 11.77
C SER A 563 2.63 -10.86 11.29
N LEU A 564 3.37 -11.54 12.17
CA LEU A 564 4.00 -12.82 11.84
C LEU A 564 2.95 -13.91 11.52
N ASN A 565 1.84 -13.94 12.26
CA ASN A 565 0.73 -14.83 11.96
C ASN A 565 0.12 -14.50 10.60
N ALA A 566 -0.07 -13.21 10.28
CA ALA A 566 -0.58 -12.79 8.99
C ALA A 566 0.34 -13.22 7.84
N PHE A 567 1.66 -13.19 8.05
CA PHE A 567 2.62 -13.75 7.09
C PHE A 567 2.41 -15.25 6.91
N ALA A 568 2.43 -16.03 8.00
CA ALA A 568 2.24 -17.47 7.92
C ALA A 568 0.88 -17.86 7.32
N LEU A 569 -0.19 -17.12 7.62
CA LEU A 569 -1.51 -17.31 7.00
C LEU A 569 -1.47 -17.01 5.51
N THR A 570 -0.86 -15.89 5.10
CA THR A 570 -0.73 -15.52 3.69
C THR A 570 0.03 -16.59 2.92
N GLN A 571 1.11 -17.14 3.47
CA GLN A 571 1.82 -18.27 2.84
C GLN A 571 0.89 -19.46 2.64
N LEU A 572 0.18 -19.88 3.70
CA LEU A 572 -0.72 -21.03 3.64
C LEU A 572 -1.87 -20.81 2.64
N GLU A 573 -2.36 -19.58 2.52
CA GLU A 573 -3.39 -19.18 1.54
C GLU A 573 -2.84 -19.19 0.10
N GLU A 574 -1.57 -18.88 -0.10
CA GLU A 574 -0.93 -18.83 -1.42
C GLU A 574 -0.21 -20.14 -1.80
N LEU A 575 -0.12 -21.12 -0.90
CA LEU A 575 0.47 -22.42 -1.22
C LEU A 575 -0.26 -23.06 -2.41
N ASP A 576 0.53 -23.68 -3.28
CA ASP A 576 0.03 -24.58 -4.29
C ASP A 576 -0.84 -25.65 -3.60
N VAL A 577 -2.07 -25.82 -4.08
CA VAL A 577 -3.02 -26.81 -3.56
C VAL A 577 -2.42 -28.21 -3.43
N ARG A 578 -1.51 -28.59 -4.34
CA ARG A 578 -0.84 -29.89 -4.34
C ARG A 578 0.11 -30.07 -3.15
N ARG A 579 0.47 -28.98 -2.47
CA ARG A 579 1.37 -28.93 -1.32
C ARG A 579 0.62 -28.75 0.01
N ILE A 580 -0.71 -28.66 -0.01
CA ILE A 580 -1.53 -28.51 1.20
C ILE A 580 -1.76 -29.89 1.81
N ASP A 581 -1.25 -30.09 3.02
CA ASP A 581 -1.46 -31.29 3.83
C ASP A 581 -2.29 -31.00 5.09
N ALA A 582 -2.49 -32.06 5.89
CA ALA A 582 -3.19 -31.99 7.15
C ALA A 582 -2.59 -30.95 8.11
N GLU A 583 -1.29 -31.06 8.37
CA GLU A 583 -0.57 -30.24 9.33
C GLU A 583 -0.62 -28.76 8.97
N SER A 584 -0.44 -28.44 7.69
CA SER A 584 -0.51 -27.08 7.14
C SER A 584 -1.84 -26.40 7.46
N PHE A 585 -2.94 -27.16 7.49
CA PHE A 585 -4.23 -26.62 7.86
C PHE A 585 -4.47 -26.46 9.36
N ASP A 586 -4.06 -27.43 10.18
CA ASP A 586 -4.19 -27.26 11.63
C ASP A 586 -3.43 -26.02 12.09
N ARG A 587 -2.27 -25.80 11.48
CA ARG A 587 -1.52 -24.57 11.59
C ARG A 587 -2.34 -23.34 11.14
N TYR A 588 -3.00 -23.38 9.98
CA TYR A 588 -3.89 -22.29 9.52
C TYR A 588 -4.99 -21.98 10.56
N ARG A 589 -5.70 -22.99 11.08
CA ARG A 589 -6.75 -22.79 12.10
C ARG A 589 -6.20 -22.14 13.36
N MET A 590 -5.08 -22.65 13.86
CA MET A 590 -4.43 -22.13 15.06
C MET A 590 -3.97 -20.69 14.87
N LEU A 591 -3.34 -20.38 13.73
CA LEU A 591 -2.90 -19.03 13.40
C LEU A 591 -4.09 -18.07 13.26
N LYS A 592 -5.16 -18.48 12.56
CA LYS A 592 -6.38 -17.68 12.40
C LYS A 592 -7.02 -17.39 13.76
N ALA A 593 -7.25 -18.41 14.58
CA ALA A 593 -7.84 -18.26 15.91
C ALA A 593 -6.97 -17.39 16.82
N GLY A 594 -5.65 -17.64 16.83
CA GLY A 594 -4.69 -16.84 17.60
C GLY A 594 -4.66 -15.37 17.17
N THR A 595 -4.73 -15.09 15.87
CA THR A 595 -4.73 -13.71 15.35
C THR A 595 -6.02 -12.98 15.68
N LEU A 596 -7.18 -13.64 15.57
CA LEU A 596 -8.46 -13.08 16.01
C LEU A 596 -8.51 -12.85 17.53
N LYS A 597 -7.90 -13.73 18.33
CA LYS A 597 -7.76 -13.55 19.77
C LYS A 597 -6.91 -12.32 20.09
N ILE A 598 -5.72 -12.20 19.49
CA ILE A 598 -4.86 -11.01 19.66
C ILE A 598 -5.62 -9.73 19.31
N MET A 599 -6.34 -9.69 18.19
CA MET A 599 -7.15 -8.53 17.81
C MET A 599 -8.24 -8.18 18.83
N LYS A 600 -8.83 -9.19 19.48
CA LYS A 600 -9.85 -8.99 20.52
C LYS A 600 -9.22 -8.46 21.79
N ASP A 601 -8.09 -9.03 22.20
CA ASP A 601 -7.44 -8.75 23.47
C ASP A 601 -6.72 -7.39 23.49
N LEU A 602 -6.11 -6.99 22.36
CA LEU A 602 -5.43 -5.70 22.25
C LEU A 602 -6.40 -4.51 22.35
N ASP A 603 -7.68 -4.71 22.01
CA ASP A 603 -8.72 -3.67 21.95
C ASP A 603 -8.24 -2.36 21.26
N LEU A 604 -7.35 -2.52 20.29
CA LEU A 604 -6.77 -1.43 19.52
C LEU A 604 -7.64 -1.10 18.31
N PRO A 605 -7.64 0.16 17.86
CA PRO A 605 -8.24 0.54 16.58
C PRO A 605 -7.71 -0.35 15.45
N ILE A 606 -8.64 -0.94 14.70
CA ILE A 606 -8.40 -2.02 13.73
C ILE A 606 -7.18 -1.78 12.82
N PRO A 607 -6.98 -0.62 12.14
CA PRO A 607 -5.90 -0.45 11.16
C PRO A 607 -4.46 -0.49 11.72
N LEU A 608 -4.28 -0.55 13.03
CA LEU A 608 -2.95 -0.59 13.66
C LEU A 608 -2.36 -2.01 13.69
N VAL A 609 -3.21 -3.04 13.76
CA VAL A 609 -2.78 -4.44 13.85
C VAL A 609 -2.91 -5.15 12.50
N VAL A 610 -4.11 -5.12 11.92
CA VAL A 610 -4.40 -5.62 10.57
C VAL A 610 -5.43 -4.73 9.89
N THR A 611 -5.54 -4.77 8.57
CA THR A 611 -6.59 -3.97 7.92
C THR A 611 -8.01 -4.49 8.22
N GLY A 612 -9.00 -3.59 8.19
CA GLY A 612 -10.41 -3.95 8.29
C GLY A 612 -10.83 -5.04 7.31
N PRO A 613 -10.52 -4.92 5.99
CA PRO A 613 -10.75 -5.98 5.02
C PRO A 613 -10.11 -7.32 5.38
N TYR A 614 -8.89 -7.31 5.94
CA TYR A 614 -8.21 -8.55 6.37
C TYR A 614 -8.91 -9.20 7.57
N LYS A 615 -9.27 -8.41 8.59
CA LYS A 615 -10.05 -8.89 9.75
C LYS A 615 -11.39 -9.48 9.31
N ASP A 616 -12.08 -8.78 8.42
CA ASP A 616 -13.33 -9.21 7.84
C ASP A 616 -13.19 -10.52 7.06
N ARG A 617 -12.13 -10.65 6.25
CA ARG A 617 -11.78 -11.89 5.55
C ARG A 617 -11.55 -13.04 6.53
N LEU A 618 -10.80 -12.81 7.61
CA LEU A 618 -10.60 -13.82 8.66
C LEU A 618 -11.92 -14.20 9.34
N LYS A 619 -12.80 -13.24 9.65
CA LYS A 619 -14.09 -13.50 10.32
C LYS A 619 -15.09 -14.21 9.42
N ARG A 620 -15.31 -13.67 8.22
CA ARG A 620 -16.29 -14.18 7.25
C ARG A 620 -15.86 -15.52 6.65
N GLY A 621 -14.56 -15.83 6.70
CA GLY A 621 -14.03 -17.11 6.24
C GLY A 621 -14.48 -17.40 4.82
N SER A 622 -14.12 -16.54 3.86
CA SER A 622 -14.59 -16.68 2.47
C SER A 622 -14.09 -17.96 1.78
N TYR A 623 -13.16 -18.69 2.41
CA TYR A 623 -12.73 -19.99 1.95
C TYR A 623 -12.22 -20.86 3.12
N ARG A 624 -12.83 -22.04 3.29
CA ARG A 624 -12.34 -23.15 4.12
C ARG A 624 -11.99 -24.27 3.14
N PRO A 625 -10.70 -24.62 2.93
CA PRO A 625 -10.38 -25.80 2.16
C PRO A 625 -11.12 -27.05 2.70
N PRO A 626 -11.50 -28.01 1.85
CA PRO A 626 -12.24 -29.18 2.30
C PRO A 626 -11.31 -30.25 2.92
N PHE A 627 -10.97 -30.13 4.21
CA PHE A 627 -9.97 -31.01 4.87
C PHE A 627 -10.35 -32.47 4.87
N GLU A 628 -11.63 -32.73 5.08
CA GLU A 628 -12.20 -34.05 5.11
C GLU A 628 -11.93 -34.76 3.77
N ALA A 629 -12.00 -34.01 2.67
CA ALA A 629 -11.69 -34.49 1.33
C ALA A 629 -10.18 -34.51 1.03
N ILE A 630 -9.44 -33.45 1.37
CA ILE A 630 -8.00 -33.32 1.02
C ILE A 630 -7.14 -34.33 1.77
N ARG A 631 -7.44 -34.59 3.04
CA ARG A 631 -6.71 -35.58 3.87
C ARG A 631 -7.15 -37.00 3.61
N GLY A 632 -8.32 -37.18 2.99
CA GLY A 632 -8.94 -38.47 2.77
C GLY A 632 -8.14 -39.35 1.81
N GLU A 633 -8.47 -40.64 1.81
CA GLU A 633 -7.95 -41.59 0.83
C GLU A 633 -8.64 -41.35 -0.52
N GLU A 634 -7.86 -41.19 -1.59
CA GLU A 634 -8.41 -41.09 -2.95
C GLU A 634 -8.97 -42.45 -3.36
N ARG A 635 -10.29 -42.53 -3.54
CA ARG A 635 -10.98 -43.77 -3.96
C ARG A 635 -11.04 -43.90 -5.46
N SER A 636 -11.26 -42.80 -6.18
CA SER A 636 -11.25 -42.78 -7.63
C SER A 636 -11.05 -41.37 -8.19
N LYS A 637 -10.56 -41.31 -9.43
CA LYS A 637 -10.56 -40.10 -10.26
C LYS A 637 -11.75 -40.15 -11.19
N LEU A 638 -12.50 -39.06 -11.29
CA LEU A 638 -13.60 -38.95 -12.25
C LEU A 638 -13.06 -38.84 -13.69
N PRO A 639 -13.88 -39.13 -14.71
CA PRO A 639 -13.49 -38.98 -16.11
C PRO A 639 -12.91 -37.58 -16.41
N LEU A 640 -11.98 -37.52 -17.36
CA LEU A 640 -11.37 -36.26 -17.78
C LEU A 640 -12.28 -35.42 -18.70
N VAL A 641 -13.10 -36.10 -19.50
CA VAL A 641 -13.99 -35.48 -20.49
C VAL A 641 -15.42 -35.63 -20.01
N TRP A 642 -16.12 -34.50 -19.84
CA TRP A 642 -17.51 -34.45 -19.39
C TRP A 642 -18.38 -33.89 -20.51
N ARG A 643 -19.69 -34.14 -20.41
CA ARG A 643 -20.68 -33.51 -21.28
C ARG A 643 -20.93 -32.09 -20.78
N PHE A 644 -20.90 -31.11 -21.69
CA PHE A 644 -20.98 -29.70 -21.37
C PHE A 644 -21.96 -28.94 -22.28
N ARG A 645 -22.66 -27.95 -21.70
CA ARG A 645 -23.60 -27.09 -22.42
C ARG A 645 -23.61 -25.67 -21.82
N THR A 646 -23.58 -24.65 -22.67
CA THR A 646 -23.81 -23.25 -22.26
C THR A 646 -25.29 -22.98 -22.04
N ASP A 647 -25.61 -22.07 -21.12
CA ASP A 647 -26.98 -21.66 -20.78
C ASP A 647 -27.10 -20.12 -20.82
N PRO A 648 -27.23 -19.52 -22.02
CA PRO A 648 -27.24 -18.07 -22.19
C PRO A 648 -28.40 -17.35 -21.50
N ASP A 649 -29.54 -18.04 -21.36
CA ASP A 649 -30.78 -17.49 -20.79
C ASP A 649 -30.98 -17.91 -19.32
N ASP A 650 -30.02 -18.62 -18.74
CA ASP A 650 -30.08 -19.21 -17.39
C ASP A 650 -31.39 -19.98 -17.12
N ALA A 651 -31.78 -20.81 -18.09
CA ALA A 651 -33.06 -21.51 -18.11
C ALA A 651 -32.94 -23.00 -17.74
N GLY A 652 -31.73 -23.53 -17.55
CA GLY A 652 -31.48 -24.96 -17.36
C GLY A 652 -32.19 -25.57 -16.14
N LEU A 653 -32.31 -24.81 -15.03
CA LEU A 653 -33.08 -25.24 -13.85
C LEU A 653 -34.58 -25.37 -14.16
N LYS A 654 -35.14 -24.44 -14.93
CA LYS A 654 -36.56 -24.52 -15.35
C LYS A 654 -36.80 -25.69 -16.31
N GLN A 655 -35.76 -26.10 -17.04
CA GLN A 655 -35.77 -27.24 -17.96
C GLN A 655 -35.41 -28.57 -17.30
N GLY A 656 -35.15 -28.58 -15.98
CA GLY A 656 -34.88 -29.79 -15.20
C GLY A 656 -33.53 -30.44 -15.49
N TRP A 657 -32.53 -29.68 -15.94
CA TRP A 657 -31.20 -30.23 -16.24
C TRP A 657 -30.44 -30.72 -15.00
N ASP A 658 -30.88 -30.36 -13.81
CA ASP A 658 -30.36 -30.84 -12.53
C ASP A 658 -30.79 -32.29 -12.20
N ALA A 659 -31.94 -32.74 -12.72
CA ALA A 659 -32.61 -33.97 -12.27
C ALA A 659 -32.13 -35.28 -12.93
N LYS A 660 -31.45 -35.18 -14.09
CA LYS A 660 -30.72 -36.21 -14.88
C LYS A 660 -30.83 -35.85 -16.38
N PRO A 661 -30.00 -34.93 -16.91
CA PRO A 661 -30.19 -34.41 -18.26
C PRO A 661 -29.84 -35.45 -19.32
N ALA A 662 -30.58 -35.45 -20.43
CA ALA A 662 -30.19 -36.16 -21.64
C ALA A 662 -28.98 -35.44 -22.27
N THR A 663 -27.80 -36.04 -22.14
CA THR A 663 -26.52 -35.41 -22.53
C THR A 663 -26.11 -35.69 -23.97
N ASP A 664 -26.90 -36.50 -24.68
CA ASP A 664 -26.83 -36.81 -26.11
C ASP A 664 -27.66 -35.84 -26.98
N GLY A 665 -28.45 -34.98 -26.35
CA GLY A 665 -29.29 -33.99 -27.02
C GLY A 665 -28.52 -32.79 -27.64
N PRO A 666 -29.17 -32.03 -28.53
CA PRO A 666 -28.57 -30.89 -29.23
C PRO A 666 -28.11 -29.82 -28.25
N GLY A 667 -26.87 -29.35 -28.39
CA GLY A 667 -26.24 -28.33 -27.55
C GLY A 667 -25.28 -28.86 -26.48
N TRP A 668 -25.29 -30.16 -26.20
CA TRP A 668 -24.26 -30.82 -25.39
C TRP A 668 -23.05 -31.21 -26.24
N ARG A 669 -21.85 -30.96 -25.74
CA ARG A 669 -20.58 -31.36 -26.36
C ARG A 669 -19.61 -31.91 -25.33
N ASP A 670 -18.54 -32.53 -25.79
CA ASP A 670 -17.44 -32.93 -24.92
C ASP A 670 -16.60 -31.72 -24.52
N ILE A 671 -16.15 -31.69 -23.27
CA ILE A 671 -15.17 -30.72 -22.79
C ILE A 671 -14.25 -31.39 -21.77
N ARG A 672 -13.00 -30.95 -21.70
CA ARG A 672 -12.10 -31.40 -20.64
C ARG A 672 -12.36 -30.60 -19.38
N VAL A 673 -12.19 -31.23 -18.22
CA VAL A 673 -12.32 -30.57 -16.92
C VAL A 673 -10.99 -30.13 -16.32
N ASP A 674 -9.86 -30.44 -16.95
CA ASP A 674 -8.51 -30.00 -16.55
C ASP A 674 -8.08 -28.64 -17.14
N ASP A 675 -9.02 -27.92 -17.74
CA ASP A 675 -8.84 -26.55 -18.22
C ASP A 675 -10.19 -25.82 -18.26
N TYR A 676 -10.18 -24.49 -18.15
CA TYR A 676 -11.39 -23.66 -18.19
C TYR A 676 -12.08 -23.76 -19.54
N TRP A 677 -13.41 -23.63 -19.59
CA TRP A 677 -14.11 -23.68 -20.89
C TRP A 677 -13.69 -22.52 -21.79
N THR A 678 -13.43 -21.35 -21.20
CA THR A 678 -12.95 -20.16 -21.91
C THR A 678 -11.59 -20.38 -22.59
N SER A 679 -10.71 -21.19 -21.98
CA SER A 679 -9.43 -21.58 -22.57
C SER A 679 -9.58 -22.59 -23.71
N GLN A 680 -10.67 -23.37 -23.70
CA GLN A 680 -10.98 -24.41 -24.69
C GLN A 680 -11.84 -23.88 -25.86
N GLY A 681 -11.79 -22.57 -26.13
CA GLY A 681 -12.47 -21.94 -27.26
C GLY A 681 -13.96 -21.64 -27.04
N VAL A 682 -14.45 -21.69 -25.80
CA VAL A 682 -15.84 -21.39 -25.45
C VAL A 682 -15.97 -19.95 -24.99
N SER A 683 -16.29 -19.04 -25.92
CA SER A 683 -16.48 -17.62 -25.63
C SER A 683 -17.87 -17.33 -25.01
N HIS A 684 -18.15 -17.91 -23.84
CA HIS A 684 -19.40 -17.71 -23.09
C HIS A 684 -19.13 -17.30 -21.64
N HIS A 685 -19.83 -16.27 -21.18
CA HIS A 685 -19.86 -15.79 -19.80
C HIS A 685 -21.32 -15.73 -19.35
N GLY A 686 -21.66 -16.49 -18.32
CA GLY A 686 -23.02 -16.73 -17.84
C GLY A 686 -23.10 -18.10 -17.17
N ALA A 687 -24.29 -18.72 -17.18
CA ALA A 687 -24.47 -20.08 -16.71
C ALA A 687 -23.99 -21.11 -17.74
N ALA A 688 -23.39 -22.20 -17.27
CA ALA A 688 -23.06 -23.38 -18.07
C ALA A 688 -23.17 -24.65 -17.20
N TRP A 689 -23.35 -25.79 -17.86
CA TRP A 689 -23.66 -27.06 -17.23
C TRP A 689 -22.67 -28.13 -17.65
N TYR A 690 -22.28 -28.96 -16.69
CA TYR A 690 -21.48 -30.16 -16.89
C TYR A 690 -22.25 -31.40 -16.40
N ALA A 691 -22.03 -32.54 -17.03
CA ALA A 691 -22.57 -33.83 -16.61
C ALA A 691 -21.58 -34.99 -16.89
N THR A 692 -21.45 -35.90 -15.94
CA THR A 692 -20.65 -37.13 -16.04
C THR A 692 -21.25 -38.25 -15.18
N THR A 693 -20.70 -39.46 -15.28
CA THR A 693 -20.93 -40.52 -14.28
C THR A 693 -19.67 -40.78 -13.46
N PHE A 694 -19.84 -41.37 -12.28
CA PHE A 694 -18.78 -41.89 -11.43
C PHE A 694 -19.28 -43.09 -10.61
N ALA A 695 -18.36 -43.95 -10.16
CA ALA A 695 -18.69 -45.12 -9.36
C ALA A 695 -18.30 -44.92 -7.89
N VAL A 696 -19.21 -45.28 -6.99
CA VAL A 696 -18.94 -45.42 -5.56
C VAL A 696 -18.61 -46.89 -5.26
N PRO A 697 -17.43 -47.20 -4.68
CA PRO A 697 -17.02 -48.57 -4.41
C PRO A 697 -17.81 -49.22 -3.27
N ASP A 698 -17.84 -50.55 -3.24
CA ASP A 698 -18.41 -51.33 -2.12
C ASP A 698 -17.58 -51.16 -0.84
N GLY A 699 -18.25 -51.26 0.32
CA GLY A 699 -17.58 -51.35 1.63
C GLY A 699 -17.15 -50.02 2.26
N VAL A 700 -17.60 -48.88 1.73
CA VAL A 700 -17.35 -47.55 2.32
C VAL A 700 -18.16 -47.38 3.61
N THR A 701 -17.47 -47.11 4.73
CA THR A 701 -18.10 -46.92 6.06
C THR A 701 -17.98 -45.51 6.60
N ASP A 702 -17.18 -44.66 5.96
CA ASP A 702 -16.91 -43.28 6.35
C ASP A 702 -17.51 -42.25 5.37
N ASP A 703 -17.28 -40.96 5.62
CA ASP A 703 -17.84 -39.88 4.81
C ASP A 703 -17.07 -39.72 3.48
N LEU A 704 -17.81 -39.79 2.36
CA LEU A 704 -17.30 -39.51 1.02
C LEU A 704 -17.46 -38.05 0.63
N TRP A 705 -16.53 -37.58 -0.22
CA TRP A 705 -16.50 -36.21 -0.74
C TRP A 705 -16.13 -36.19 -2.22
N LEU A 706 -16.77 -35.30 -2.99
CA LEU A 706 -16.29 -34.93 -4.33
C LEU A 706 -15.38 -33.72 -4.20
N LEU A 707 -14.10 -33.91 -4.47
CA LEU A 707 -13.06 -32.88 -4.43
C LEU A 707 -12.82 -32.29 -5.82
N PHE A 708 -13.17 -31.03 -6.00
CA PHE A 708 -12.92 -30.22 -7.18
C PHE A 708 -11.60 -29.44 -6.98
N PRO A 709 -10.56 -29.65 -7.82
CA PRO A 709 -9.30 -28.93 -7.64
C PRO A 709 -9.41 -27.42 -7.82
N MET A 710 -10.15 -26.95 -8.83
CA MET A 710 -10.45 -25.54 -9.06
C MET A 710 -11.80 -25.41 -9.77
N ILE A 711 -12.51 -24.33 -9.44
CA ILE A 711 -13.76 -23.96 -10.09
C ILE A 711 -13.86 -22.44 -10.12
N ASP A 712 -13.83 -21.88 -11.32
CA ASP A 712 -13.93 -20.45 -11.56
C ASP A 712 -15.38 -20.08 -11.92
N GLY A 713 -16.12 -19.65 -10.90
CA GLY A 713 -17.57 -19.39 -10.94
C GLY A 713 -18.32 -20.04 -9.78
N ASP A 714 -19.46 -19.46 -9.41
CA ASP A 714 -20.35 -20.05 -8.41
C ASP A 714 -20.94 -21.35 -8.96
N ALA A 715 -20.93 -22.40 -8.17
CA ALA A 715 -21.35 -23.71 -8.62
C ALA A 715 -22.43 -24.35 -7.76
N GLU A 716 -23.32 -25.07 -8.43
CA GLU A 716 -24.38 -25.86 -7.82
C GLU A 716 -24.21 -27.31 -8.31
N ILE A 717 -24.31 -28.27 -7.38
CA ILE A 717 -23.95 -29.67 -7.63
C ILE A 717 -25.12 -30.57 -7.29
N TRP A 718 -25.40 -31.53 -8.18
CA TRP A 718 -26.41 -32.57 -8.00
C TRP A 718 -25.84 -33.95 -8.28
N ILE A 719 -26.29 -34.93 -7.48
CA ILE A 719 -26.00 -36.35 -7.67
C ILE A 719 -27.34 -37.07 -7.79
N ASP A 720 -27.56 -37.74 -8.92
CA ASP A 720 -28.83 -38.40 -9.26
C ASP A 720 -30.08 -37.52 -9.04
N GLY A 721 -29.98 -36.25 -9.42
CA GLY A 721 -31.08 -35.29 -9.29
C GLY A 721 -31.30 -34.73 -7.89
N ARG A 722 -30.46 -35.09 -6.92
CA ARG A 722 -30.52 -34.56 -5.55
C ARG A 722 -29.40 -33.54 -5.36
N SER A 723 -29.74 -32.38 -4.80
CA SER A 723 -28.73 -31.34 -4.52
C SER A 723 -27.72 -31.85 -3.50
N ALA A 724 -26.44 -31.84 -3.88
CA ALA A 724 -25.31 -32.17 -3.01
C ALA A 724 -24.81 -30.91 -2.29
N GLY A 725 -24.90 -29.73 -2.91
CA GLY A 725 -24.51 -28.47 -2.29
C GLY A 725 -24.16 -27.37 -3.28
N ARG A 726 -23.70 -26.24 -2.75
CA ARG A 726 -23.22 -25.08 -3.51
C ARG A 726 -21.79 -24.75 -3.14
N LEU A 727 -20.99 -24.34 -4.11
CA LEU A 727 -19.61 -23.90 -3.93
C LEU A 727 -19.47 -22.46 -4.44
N ALA A 728 -18.95 -21.56 -3.62
CA ALA A 728 -18.68 -20.18 -4.05
C ALA A 728 -17.57 -20.15 -5.11
N GLY A 729 -17.63 -19.22 -6.06
CA GLY A 729 -16.63 -19.05 -7.11
C GLY A 729 -15.29 -18.50 -6.62
N ASP A 730 -15.31 -17.69 -5.57
CA ASP A 730 -14.10 -17.10 -4.97
C ASP A 730 -13.63 -17.89 -3.73
N PRO A 731 -12.33 -18.17 -3.57
CA PRO A 731 -11.26 -18.06 -4.55
C PRO A 731 -11.38 -19.14 -5.64
N TRP A 732 -11.12 -18.75 -6.89
CA TRP A 732 -11.27 -19.60 -8.06
C TRP A 732 -10.14 -20.63 -8.21
N ASP A 733 -8.96 -20.31 -7.69
CA ASP A 733 -7.71 -21.08 -7.80
C ASP A 733 -7.52 -22.12 -6.68
N LYS A 734 -8.55 -22.38 -5.87
CA LYS A 734 -8.46 -23.23 -4.68
C LYS A 734 -9.44 -24.42 -4.70
N PRO A 735 -9.08 -25.55 -4.05
CA PRO A 735 -9.90 -26.75 -4.06
C PRO A 735 -11.18 -26.58 -3.25
N LYS A 736 -12.28 -27.15 -3.73
CA LYS A 736 -13.57 -27.10 -3.07
C LYS A 736 -14.15 -28.51 -3.06
N ALA A 737 -14.91 -28.88 -2.04
CA ALA A 737 -15.53 -30.18 -2.01
C ALA A 737 -16.94 -30.13 -1.46
N VAL A 738 -17.72 -31.12 -1.87
CA VAL A 738 -19.06 -31.36 -1.37
C VAL A 738 -19.13 -32.75 -0.76
N ALA A 739 -19.69 -32.84 0.44
CA ALA A 739 -19.91 -34.12 1.12
C ALA A 739 -21.07 -34.86 0.44
N LEU A 740 -20.93 -36.17 0.29
CA LEU A 740 -22.03 -37.02 -0.16
C LEU A 740 -22.91 -37.34 1.04
N SER A 741 -24.22 -37.12 0.91
CA SER A 741 -25.19 -37.60 1.92
C SER A 741 -25.27 -39.12 1.91
N ASP A 742 -25.78 -39.75 2.98
CA ASP A 742 -25.88 -41.22 3.06
C ASP A 742 -26.63 -41.85 1.88
N ALA A 743 -27.63 -41.14 1.34
CA ALA A 743 -28.39 -41.60 0.18
C ALA A 743 -27.66 -41.45 -1.17
N MET A 744 -26.47 -40.84 -1.17
CA MET A 744 -25.55 -40.67 -2.32
C MET A 744 -24.28 -41.52 -2.16
N LYS A 745 -24.12 -42.26 -1.04
CA LYS A 745 -22.97 -43.14 -0.76
C LYS A 745 -23.24 -44.62 -1.09
N THR A 746 -24.39 -44.94 -1.67
CA THR A 746 -24.72 -46.32 -2.07
C THR A 746 -23.72 -46.81 -3.11
N ALA A 747 -23.26 -48.05 -3.01
CA ALA A 747 -22.38 -48.60 -4.02
C ALA A 747 -23.07 -48.67 -5.39
N GLY A 748 -22.34 -48.33 -6.45
CA GLY A 748 -22.86 -48.32 -7.82
C GLY A 748 -22.46 -47.08 -8.62
N GLU A 749 -23.03 -46.97 -9.82
CA GLU A 749 -22.83 -45.84 -10.72
C GLU A 749 -23.83 -44.72 -10.41
N HIS A 750 -23.31 -43.48 -10.33
CA HIS A 750 -24.06 -42.27 -10.03
C HIS A 750 -23.85 -41.22 -11.13
N GLN A 751 -24.89 -40.46 -11.46
CA GLN A 751 -24.74 -39.29 -12.34
C GLN A 751 -24.44 -38.03 -11.53
N LEU A 752 -23.38 -37.32 -11.92
CA LEU A 752 -22.98 -36.02 -11.38
C LEU A 752 -23.35 -34.93 -12.38
N VAL A 753 -24.05 -33.90 -11.92
CA VAL A 753 -24.38 -32.69 -12.68
C VAL A 753 -23.86 -31.46 -11.93
N VAL A 754 -23.21 -30.54 -12.65
CA VAL A 754 -22.66 -29.31 -12.08
C VAL A 754 -23.07 -28.12 -12.94
N ARG A 755 -23.76 -27.14 -12.35
CA ARG A 755 -23.98 -25.82 -12.96
C ARG A 755 -22.90 -24.87 -12.44
N VAL A 756 -22.28 -24.11 -13.33
CA VAL A 756 -21.31 -23.06 -13.00
C VAL A 756 -21.77 -21.73 -13.59
N TYR A 757 -21.76 -20.67 -12.80
CA TYR A 757 -22.07 -19.30 -13.22
C TYR A 757 -20.85 -18.40 -13.09
N LYS A 758 -20.47 -17.74 -14.20
CA LYS A 758 -19.35 -16.79 -14.23
C LYS A 758 -19.54 -15.74 -15.31
N ASP A 759 -19.50 -14.47 -14.94
CA ASP A 759 -19.86 -13.33 -15.79
C ASP A 759 -18.67 -12.64 -16.50
N ARG A 760 -17.43 -13.06 -16.23
CA ARG A 760 -16.19 -12.46 -16.79
C ARG A 760 -14.96 -13.35 -16.67
N PHE A 761 -13.90 -13.05 -17.43
CA PHE A 761 -12.57 -13.69 -17.39
C PHE A 761 -12.57 -15.21 -17.66
N ALA A 762 -11.71 -15.98 -16.99
CA ALA A 762 -11.73 -17.44 -17.08
C ALA A 762 -12.97 -18.01 -16.40
N ALA A 763 -13.46 -19.17 -16.86
CA ALA A 763 -14.67 -19.76 -16.31
C ALA A 763 -14.71 -21.28 -16.44
N GLY A 764 -15.18 -21.95 -15.39
CA GLY A 764 -15.39 -23.39 -15.35
C GLY A 764 -14.45 -24.18 -14.47
N LEU A 765 -14.44 -25.50 -14.67
CA LEU A 765 -13.59 -26.43 -13.94
C LEU A 765 -12.14 -26.34 -14.42
N ASN A 766 -11.17 -26.50 -13.51
CA ASN A 766 -9.77 -26.69 -13.86
C ASN A 766 -9.11 -27.67 -12.87
N GLY A 767 -9.06 -28.93 -13.31
CA GLY A 767 -8.42 -30.04 -12.64
C GLY A 767 -9.36 -31.24 -12.49
N LEU A 768 -8.77 -32.43 -12.41
CA LEU A 768 -9.51 -33.69 -12.27
C LEU A 768 -10.26 -33.77 -10.93
N VAL A 769 -11.58 -33.91 -11.00
CA VAL A 769 -12.43 -34.15 -9.83
C VAL A 769 -12.17 -35.54 -9.27
N ARG A 770 -12.16 -35.67 -7.94
CA ARG A 770 -11.82 -36.91 -7.25
C ARG A 770 -12.88 -37.29 -6.21
N LEU A 771 -13.10 -38.59 -6.06
CA LEU A 771 -13.87 -39.14 -4.94
C LEU A 771 -12.89 -39.45 -3.80
N MET A 772 -13.12 -38.82 -2.64
CA MET A 772 -12.27 -38.93 -1.47
C MET A 772 -13.06 -39.57 -0.32
N GLU A 773 -12.46 -40.51 0.40
CA GLU A 773 -13.01 -41.03 1.67
C GLU A 773 -12.28 -40.40 2.85
N SER A 774 -13.01 -39.72 3.72
CA SER A 774 -12.42 -39.01 4.85
C SER A 774 -12.03 -39.96 5.98
N TYR A 775 -10.93 -39.65 6.68
CA TYR A 775 -10.59 -40.32 7.94
C TYR A 775 -11.47 -39.74 9.06
N ARG A 776 -12.19 -40.58 9.82
CA ARG A 776 -12.96 -40.12 11.00
C ARG A 776 -12.08 -39.29 11.94
N ILE A 777 -12.46 -38.03 12.15
CA ILE A 777 -11.84 -37.18 13.15
C ILE A 777 -12.47 -37.50 14.50
N ILE A 778 -11.71 -38.17 15.38
CA ILE A 778 -12.02 -38.17 16.82
C ILE A 778 -11.59 -36.79 17.35
N GLY A 779 -12.55 -35.89 17.64
CA GLY A 779 -12.26 -34.70 18.46
C GLY A 779 -12.94 -33.37 18.16
N ASP A 780 -13.69 -33.19 17.06
CA ASP A 780 -14.45 -31.94 16.86
C ASP A 780 -15.84 -32.05 17.51
N ARG A 781 -15.89 -31.80 18.83
CA ARG A 781 -17.09 -31.35 19.56
C ARG A 781 -16.80 -30.06 20.29
#